data_AF-A0A0R3UMV5-F1
#
_entry.id   AF-A0A0R3UMV5-F1
#
_cell.length_a   1.000
_cell.length_b   1.000
_cell.length_c   1.000
_cell.angle_alpha   90.00
_cell.angle_beta   90.00
_cell.angle_gamma   90.00
#
_symmetry.space_group_name_H-M   'P 1'
#
loop_
_entity.id
_entity.type
_entity.pdbx_description
1 polymer ?
#
loop_
_entity_poly.entity_id
_entity_poly.type
_entity_poly.pdbx_seq_one_letter_code
_entity_poly.pdbx_strand_id
1 'polypeptide(L)'
;MCENKAALTWPSACPIFASTELTVEALTDLLQKRRFPTLGSRSTENSDADLSESKCVFSSLISQLTSWLVVGDVSPVLFCRLVEGVVRGNMALFEEDAFKSLLRAVLGVAADASSSSVELRQASAAAIACLLYLHSVDYKAALGARQRPLLHTTKHSDLLLSGGDRQLAEETLDCLIKLLEDANDDPITELSCVHALMQLLCHRKFRVVGSRDHQPILERLRVVKVTTALWVSVCSVRKPQPPPAGRQADNAPYFSSSGFSSSGETSDVGGGDCGPPDPDAGAGSRVSQNQKKTRLLATFCLRHLLATSKKICQEVWPILMPEPAVPSSPSARAGKRAFQPDLVTIILKEGDYKLREIFIIMLWTLLNSMDKRFSVAEELSTWQSASFIPYSVKLAAELRSLHRRLAWALLSEKSHRHQLALLKVINALVTTTPYHRLRPGLLSDLVPTLNTVFFRPSDEPSKTALVKASILNIWSTILSKPTILEIHQLLIAKPSKSMSSSKVFEHWKDSKPDAPADVVSGLCLRLIHPKVADLAWDAGTADSNGPAAASPREAPQPNALRVQAISTLRAFVAVYYDCLRPSMHLLKRTIHLCLQPDMEENKPLRTDVFRLCDALISKVFESLITDLHSRLPAPQGVELSSKGDDVKLSSDCDSSLKTNVAWWTDIIAVILDNTTEIIMM
;
A
#
# COMPACT_ATOMS: atom_id res chain seq x y z
N MET A 1 53.69 -27.49 13.33
CA MET A 1 53.32 -26.15 13.85
C MET A 1 51.85 -25.95 13.55
N CYS A 2 50.99 -26.35 14.49
CA CYS A 2 49.54 -26.22 14.39
C CYS A 2 49.09 -24.84 14.90
N GLU A 3 48.07 -24.31 14.23
CA GLU A 3 46.96 -23.56 14.82
C GLU A 3 47.24 -22.23 15.53
N ASN A 4 47.02 -21.14 14.79
CA ASN A 4 46.12 -20.10 15.26
C ASN A 4 45.39 -19.45 14.06
N LYS A 5 44.09 -19.75 13.92
CA LYS A 5 43.17 -19.13 12.96
C LYS A 5 42.80 -17.71 13.41
N ALA A 6 43.78 -16.81 13.50
CA ALA A 6 43.50 -15.39 13.67
C ALA A 6 43.22 -14.79 12.28
N ALA A 7 42.07 -14.12 12.11
CA ALA A 7 41.79 -13.37 10.89
C ALA A 7 42.82 -12.24 10.75
N LEU A 8 43.44 -12.09 9.57
CA LEU A 8 44.42 -11.04 9.29
C LEU A 8 43.74 -9.68 9.49
N THR A 9 44.30 -8.80 10.34
CA THR A 9 43.76 -7.44 10.57
C THR A 9 44.58 -6.42 9.79
N TRP A 10 43.97 -5.29 9.41
CA TRP A 10 44.64 -4.27 8.60
C TRP A 10 45.98 -3.75 9.16
N PRO A 11 46.11 -3.42 10.46
CA PRO A 11 47.39 -2.98 11.02
C PRO A 11 48.51 -4.03 10.84
N SER A 12 48.20 -5.32 11.00
CA SER A 12 49.16 -6.42 10.79
C SER A 12 49.47 -6.70 9.32
N ALA A 13 48.61 -6.26 8.41
CA ALA A 13 48.73 -6.49 6.98
C ALA A 13 49.45 -5.35 6.25
N CYS A 14 49.46 -4.13 6.82
CA CYS A 14 50.11 -2.95 6.23
C CYS A 14 51.57 -3.19 5.80
N PRO A 15 52.44 -3.82 6.63
CA PRO A 15 53.83 -4.06 6.25
C PRO A 15 53.98 -5.00 5.05
N ILE A 16 53.07 -5.97 4.91
CA ILE A 16 53.08 -6.95 3.82
C ILE A 16 52.74 -6.26 2.49
N PHE A 17 51.73 -5.40 2.50
CA PHE A 17 51.30 -4.68 1.30
C PHE A 17 52.18 -3.46 0.97
N ALA A 18 52.89 -2.89 1.95
CA ALA A 18 53.78 -1.75 1.73
C ALA A 18 55.18 -2.13 1.21
N SER A 19 55.66 -3.36 1.50
CA SER A 19 57.04 -3.78 1.20
C SER A 19 57.17 -4.67 -0.05
N THR A 20 56.06 -5.17 -0.59
CA THR A 20 56.07 -6.16 -1.68
C THR A 20 55.38 -5.61 -2.92
N GLU A 21 56.00 -5.71 -4.10
CA GLU A 21 55.27 -5.57 -5.37
C GLU A 21 54.24 -6.70 -5.43
N LEU A 22 52.99 -6.39 -5.10
CA LEU A 22 51.93 -7.38 -5.12
C LEU A 22 51.76 -7.89 -6.55
N THR A 23 51.70 -9.20 -6.76
CA THR A 23 51.36 -9.78 -8.07
C THR A 23 49.88 -10.17 -8.10
N VAL A 24 49.30 -10.24 -9.30
CA VAL A 24 47.91 -10.67 -9.52
C VAL A 24 47.67 -12.06 -8.93
N GLU A 25 48.64 -12.97 -9.09
CA GLU A 25 48.58 -14.35 -8.58
C GLU A 25 48.58 -14.38 -7.05
N ALA A 26 49.44 -13.59 -6.40
CA ALA A 26 49.52 -13.50 -4.95
C ALA A 26 48.21 -12.96 -4.34
N LEU A 27 47.62 -11.92 -4.95
CA LEU A 27 46.34 -11.39 -4.48
C LEU A 27 45.19 -12.38 -4.69
N THR A 28 45.19 -13.08 -5.82
CA THR A 28 44.18 -14.12 -6.12
C THR A 28 44.24 -15.26 -5.10
N ASP A 29 45.44 -15.73 -4.75
CA ASP A 29 45.66 -16.77 -3.75
C ASP A 29 45.18 -16.33 -2.35
N LEU A 30 45.45 -15.09 -1.95
CA LEU A 30 44.97 -14.51 -0.68
C LEU A 30 43.43 -14.48 -0.59
N LEU A 31 42.76 -14.11 -1.69
CA LEU A 31 41.31 -14.06 -1.76
C LEU A 31 40.69 -15.46 -1.77
N GLN A 32 41.26 -16.41 -2.52
CA GLN A 32 40.79 -17.80 -2.56
C GLN A 32 40.93 -18.50 -1.20
N LYS A 33 42.02 -18.22 -0.47
CA LYS A 33 42.24 -18.77 0.89
C LYS A 33 41.40 -18.07 1.98
N ARG A 34 40.54 -17.10 1.63
CA ARG A 34 39.77 -16.22 2.55
C ARG A 34 40.64 -15.58 3.64
N ARG A 35 41.88 -15.24 3.30
CA ARG A 35 42.86 -14.63 4.22
C ARG A 35 42.97 -13.11 4.07
N PHE A 36 42.18 -12.51 3.18
CA PHE A 36 42.22 -11.07 2.95
C PHE A 36 41.76 -10.32 4.21
N PRO A 37 42.46 -9.24 4.61
CA PRO A 37 42.10 -8.50 5.81
C PRO A 37 40.70 -7.90 5.70
N THR A 38 39.96 -7.93 6.80
CA THR A 38 38.66 -7.25 6.92
C THR A 38 38.64 -6.36 8.15
N LEU A 39 38.09 -5.15 8.03
CA LEU A 39 37.90 -4.27 9.18
C LEU A 39 36.64 -4.73 9.94
N GLY A 40 36.82 -5.63 10.92
CA GLY A 40 35.71 -6.14 11.75
C GLY A 40 35.07 -5.04 12.60
N SER A 41 33.76 -5.11 12.82
CA SER A 41 32.96 -4.12 13.59
C SER A 41 33.27 -4.08 15.11
N ARG A 42 34.41 -4.64 15.54
CA ARG A 42 34.82 -4.78 16.95
C ARG A 42 36.22 -4.22 17.23
N SER A 43 36.89 -3.56 16.28
CA SER A 43 38.18 -2.92 16.54
C SER A 43 38.00 -1.55 17.20
N THR A 44 37.62 -1.55 18.48
CA THR A 44 37.62 -0.37 19.35
C THR A 44 39.02 -0.06 19.93
N GLU A 45 40.08 -0.64 19.38
CA GLU A 45 41.44 -0.59 19.93
C GLU A 45 42.53 -0.27 18.88
N ASN A 46 42.20 0.48 17.81
CA ASN A 46 43.24 0.95 16.87
C ASN A 46 43.50 2.44 17.12
N SER A 47 44.77 2.85 17.18
CA SER A 47 45.11 4.27 17.24
C SER A 47 44.72 4.96 15.92
N ASP A 48 44.39 6.27 15.97
CA ASP A 48 44.06 7.04 14.75
C ASP A 48 45.21 7.00 13.72
N ALA A 49 46.45 6.84 14.18
CA ALA A 49 47.63 6.66 13.34
C ALA A 49 47.59 5.34 12.55
N ASP A 50 47.29 4.21 13.20
CA ASP A 50 47.20 2.90 12.53
C ASP A 50 46.10 2.86 11.47
N LEU A 51 44.99 3.57 11.72
CA LEU A 51 43.90 3.70 10.75
C LEU A 51 44.32 4.55 9.55
N SER A 52 45.07 5.63 9.77
CA SER A 52 45.57 6.49 8.69
C SER A 52 46.58 5.76 7.80
N GLU A 53 47.48 4.97 8.40
CA GLU A 53 48.43 4.13 7.66
C GLU A 53 47.69 3.05 6.84
N SER A 54 46.69 2.40 7.45
CA SER A 54 45.84 1.42 6.77
C SER A 54 45.11 2.01 5.56
N LYS A 55 44.62 3.25 5.64
CA LYS A 55 43.98 3.96 4.51
C LYS A 55 44.97 4.26 3.38
N CYS A 56 46.18 4.69 3.71
CA CYS A 56 47.23 4.98 2.73
C CYS A 56 47.63 3.72 1.94
N VAL A 57 47.92 2.62 2.66
CA VAL A 57 48.28 1.34 2.05
C VAL A 57 47.12 0.79 1.20
N PHE A 58 45.88 0.90 1.69
CA PHE A 58 44.70 0.51 0.93
C PHE A 58 44.53 1.33 -0.36
N SER A 59 44.74 2.64 -0.32
CA SER A 59 44.65 3.51 -1.49
C SER A 59 45.73 3.20 -2.54
N SER A 60 46.94 2.85 -2.10
CA SER A 60 48.00 2.33 -2.98
C SER A 60 47.58 1.03 -3.68
N LEU A 61 47.01 0.09 -2.92
CA LEU A 61 46.48 -1.17 -3.47
C LEU A 61 45.37 -0.94 -4.52
N ILE A 62 44.45 -0.01 -4.26
CA ILE A 62 43.39 0.35 -5.22
C ILE A 62 43.97 0.96 -6.50
N SER A 63 45.01 1.79 -6.37
CA SER A 63 45.70 2.39 -7.52
C SER A 63 46.41 1.33 -8.36
N GLN A 64 47.07 0.36 -7.71
CA GLN A 64 47.72 -0.77 -8.37
C GLN A 64 46.71 -1.68 -9.10
N LEU A 65 45.58 -2.00 -8.46
CA LEU A 65 44.49 -2.75 -9.09
C LEU A 65 43.96 -2.07 -10.36
N THR A 66 43.79 -0.74 -10.30
CA THR A 66 43.31 0.05 -11.44
C THR A 66 44.38 0.11 -12.55
N SER A 67 45.66 0.19 -12.19
CA SER A 67 46.78 0.14 -13.13
C SER A 67 46.83 -1.17 -13.92
N TRP A 68 46.63 -2.32 -13.26
CA TRP A 68 46.62 -3.62 -13.94
C TRP A 68 45.53 -3.74 -15.01
N LEU A 69 44.39 -3.09 -14.79
CA LEU A 69 43.33 -3.03 -15.80
C LEU A 69 43.76 -2.16 -17.01
N VAL A 70 44.39 -1.01 -16.75
CA VAL A 70 44.82 -0.07 -17.81
C VAL A 70 45.94 -0.64 -18.66
N VAL A 71 46.90 -1.33 -18.04
CA VAL A 71 48.04 -1.98 -18.72
C VAL A 71 47.59 -3.25 -19.48
N GLY A 72 46.46 -3.84 -19.10
CA GLY A 72 45.91 -5.05 -19.71
C GLY A 72 46.46 -6.35 -19.11
N ASP A 73 47.12 -6.28 -17.95
CA ASP A 73 47.67 -7.43 -17.23
C ASP A 73 46.60 -8.38 -16.69
N VAL A 74 45.37 -7.88 -16.52
CA VAL A 74 44.25 -8.60 -15.90
C VAL A 74 43.02 -8.55 -16.80
N SER A 75 42.36 -9.70 -16.99
CA SER A 75 41.09 -9.73 -17.72
C SER A 75 40.00 -8.96 -16.97
N PRO A 76 39.05 -8.32 -17.67
CA PRO A 76 37.99 -7.54 -17.02
C PRO A 76 37.16 -8.35 -16.00
N VAL A 77 36.96 -9.65 -16.25
CA VAL A 77 36.28 -10.56 -15.32
C VAL A 77 37.08 -10.76 -14.03
N LEU A 78 38.38 -11.02 -14.16
CA LEU A 78 39.26 -11.22 -13.01
C LEU A 78 39.40 -9.92 -12.22
N PHE A 79 39.54 -8.78 -12.88
CA PHE A 79 39.54 -7.47 -12.25
C PHE A 79 38.30 -7.27 -11.36
N CYS A 80 37.09 -7.45 -11.90
CA CYS A 80 35.87 -7.30 -11.11
C CYS A 80 35.79 -8.27 -9.92
N ARG A 81 36.26 -9.52 -10.06
CA ARG A 81 36.31 -10.49 -8.94
C ARG A 81 37.32 -10.09 -7.86
N LEU A 82 38.48 -9.56 -8.25
CA LEU A 82 39.46 -9.02 -7.31
C LEU A 82 38.89 -7.82 -6.56
N VAL A 83 38.22 -6.90 -7.26
CA VAL A 83 37.53 -5.76 -6.65
C VAL A 83 36.47 -6.22 -5.66
N GLU A 84 35.59 -7.15 -6.04
CA GLU A 84 34.58 -7.71 -5.13
C GLU A 84 35.21 -8.25 -3.84
N GLY A 85 36.31 -9.02 -3.97
CA GLY A 85 37.02 -9.61 -2.85
C GLY A 85 37.71 -8.60 -1.93
N VAL A 86 38.40 -7.62 -2.50
CA VAL A 86 39.18 -6.62 -1.75
C VAL A 86 38.27 -5.61 -1.03
N VAL A 87 37.17 -5.19 -1.68
CA VAL A 87 36.24 -4.19 -1.16
C VAL A 87 35.39 -4.74 -0.02
N ARG A 88 35.07 -6.04 -0.05
CA ARG A 88 34.13 -6.66 0.89
C ARG A 88 34.63 -6.57 2.33
N GLY A 89 33.96 -5.74 3.13
CA GLY A 89 34.28 -5.52 4.54
C GLY A 89 35.32 -4.43 4.80
N ASN A 90 35.75 -3.70 3.76
CA ASN A 90 36.81 -2.69 3.84
C ASN A 90 36.34 -1.28 3.42
N MET A 91 35.03 -1.06 3.32
CA MET A 91 34.44 0.23 2.93
C MET A 91 34.89 1.42 3.80
N ALA A 92 35.26 1.19 5.05
CA ALA A 92 35.76 2.22 5.98
C ALA A 92 37.13 2.81 5.61
N LEU A 93 37.92 2.07 4.83
CA LEU A 93 39.30 2.43 4.49
C LEU A 93 39.41 3.27 3.22
N PHE A 94 38.29 3.45 2.50
CA PHE A 94 38.29 4.25 1.29
C PHE A 94 38.48 5.74 1.58
N GLU A 95 39.41 6.34 0.85
CA GLU A 95 39.42 7.77 0.59
C GLU A 95 38.53 8.08 -0.63
N GLU A 96 38.05 9.33 -0.70
CA GLU A 96 37.07 9.74 -1.72
C GLU A 96 37.59 9.56 -3.16
N ASP A 97 38.83 9.98 -3.42
CA ASP A 97 39.42 9.91 -4.76
C ASP A 97 39.70 8.46 -5.20
N ALA A 98 40.21 7.63 -4.29
CA ALA A 98 40.44 6.21 -4.54
C ALA A 98 39.12 5.47 -4.83
N PHE A 99 38.07 5.77 -4.06
CA PHE A 99 36.73 5.21 -4.26
C PHE A 99 36.16 5.61 -5.63
N LYS A 100 36.16 6.91 -5.96
CA LYS A 100 35.61 7.43 -7.21
C LYS A 100 36.37 6.91 -8.42
N SER A 101 37.70 6.82 -8.34
CA SER A 101 38.54 6.28 -9.41
C SER A 101 38.26 4.80 -9.68
N LEU A 102 38.18 3.99 -8.61
CA LEU A 102 37.86 2.57 -8.72
C LEU A 102 36.45 2.33 -9.28
N LEU A 103 35.46 3.12 -8.80
CA LEU A 103 34.10 3.01 -9.30
C LEU A 103 34.01 3.33 -10.80
N ARG A 104 34.69 4.39 -11.28
CA ARG A 104 34.75 4.71 -12.71
C ARG A 104 35.38 3.59 -13.53
N ALA A 105 36.45 2.97 -13.04
CA ALA A 105 37.08 1.84 -13.72
C ALA A 105 36.13 0.64 -13.85
N VAL A 106 35.41 0.29 -12.77
CA VAL A 106 34.40 -0.77 -12.80
C VAL A 106 33.22 -0.43 -13.71
N LEU A 107 32.75 0.83 -13.73
CA LEU A 107 31.69 1.27 -14.63
C LEU A 107 32.10 1.21 -16.10
N GLY A 108 33.36 1.54 -16.41
CA GLY A 108 33.92 1.38 -17.76
C GLY A 108 33.87 -0.08 -18.21
N VAL A 109 34.34 -1.01 -17.37
CA VAL A 109 34.26 -2.45 -17.65
C VAL A 109 32.82 -2.93 -17.80
N ALA A 110 31.91 -2.45 -16.94
CA ALA A 110 30.51 -2.83 -16.96
C ALA A 110 29.76 -2.30 -18.21
N ALA A 111 30.18 -1.17 -18.79
CA ALA A 111 29.58 -0.62 -20.00
C ALA A 111 29.75 -1.55 -21.20
N ASP A 112 30.92 -2.20 -21.31
CA ASP A 112 31.28 -3.19 -22.33
C ASP A 112 30.64 -4.56 -22.06
N ALA A 113 30.13 -4.79 -20.85
CA ALA A 113 29.58 -6.08 -20.45
C ALA A 113 28.30 -6.47 -21.22
N SER A 114 27.58 -5.50 -21.79
CA SER A 114 26.30 -5.70 -22.51
C SER A 114 26.39 -6.57 -23.77
N SER A 115 27.58 -6.69 -24.39
CA SER A 115 27.84 -7.56 -25.55
C SER A 115 28.72 -8.77 -25.23
N SER A 116 28.99 -9.01 -23.94
CA SER A 116 30.03 -9.93 -23.46
C SER A 116 29.46 -11.16 -22.73
N SER A 117 30.36 -12.03 -22.23
CA SER A 117 30.03 -13.23 -21.45
C SER A 117 29.15 -12.93 -20.22
N VAL A 118 28.25 -13.87 -19.89
CA VAL A 118 27.44 -13.86 -18.65
C VAL A 118 28.32 -13.65 -17.41
N GLU A 119 29.53 -14.21 -17.42
CA GLU A 119 30.48 -14.09 -16.30
C GLU A 119 30.93 -12.65 -16.05
N LEU A 120 31.12 -11.84 -17.10
CA LEU A 120 31.53 -10.45 -16.94
C LEU A 120 30.39 -9.61 -16.35
N ARG A 121 29.14 -9.88 -16.76
CA ARG A 121 27.96 -9.21 -16.19
C ARG A 121 27.79 -9.54 -14.71
N GLN A 122 27.94 -10.81 -14.34
CA GLN A 122 27.88 -11.24 -12.94
C GLN A 122 28.97 -10.59 -12.09
N ALA A 123 30.22 -10.63 -12.56
CA ALA A 123 31.36 -10.06 -11.84
C ALA A 123 31.23 -8.53 -11.70
N SER A 124 30.83 -7.84 -12.77
CA SER A 124 30.63 -6.38 -12.76
C SER A 124 29.51 -5.98 -11.80
N ALA A 125 28.36 -6.66 -11.85
CA ALA A 125 27.24 -6.39 -10.96
C ALA A 125 27.59 -6.63 -9.49
N ALA A 126 28.35 -7.69 -9.19
CA ALA A 126 28.82 -7.99 -7.83
C ALA A 126 29.81 -6.93 -7.33
N ALA A 127 30.79 -6.53 -8.16
CA ALA A 127 31.75 -5.48 -7.83
C ALA A 127 31.05 -4.13 -7.52
N ILE A 128 30.10 -3.71 -8.37
CA ILE A 128 29.31 -2.49 -8.14
C ILE A 128 28.48 -2.61 -6.85
N ALA A 129 27.84 -3.76 -6.60
CA ALA A 129 27.06 -3.97 -5.38
C ALA A 129 27.92 -3.90 -4.11
N CYS A 130 29.16 -4.41 -4.14
CA CYS A 130 30.12 -4.31 -3.05
C CYS A 130 30.59 -2.87 -2.81
N LEU A 131 30.93 -2.13 -3.86
CA LEU A 131 31.32 -0.72 -3.76
C LEU A 131 30.20 0.17 -3.23
N LEU A 132 28.95 -0.12 -3.62
CA LEU A 132 27.80 0.66 -3.16
C LEU A 132 27.31 0.27 -1.76
N TYR A 133 27.87 -0.76 -1.15
CA TYR A 133 27.41 -1.30 0.14
C TYR A 133 27.60 -0.29 1.27
N LEU A 134 26.48 0.24 1.78
CA LEU A 134 26.48 1.22 2.87
C LEU A 134 25.83 0.66 4.14
N HIS A 135 24.75 -0.12 3.98
CA HIS A 135 24.01 -0.70 5.09
C HIS A 135 23.80 -2.20 4.89
N SER A 136 23.76 -2.95 6.01
CA SER A 136 23.28 -4.33 5.96
C SER A 136 21.81 -4.36 5.59
N VAL A 137 21.49 -5.02 4.49
CA VAL A 137 20.11 -5.18 4.04
C VAL A 137 19.44 -6.27 4.88
N ASP A 138 18.62 -5.86 5.83
CA ASP A 138 17.78 -6.79 6.59
C ASP A 138 16.53 -7.15 5.78
N TYR A 139 16.59 -8.31 5.15
CA TYR A 139 15.50 -8.90 4.37
C TYR A 139 14.23 -9.15 5.21
N LYS A 140 14.34 -9.31 6.53
CA LYS A 140 13.18 -9.49 7.42
C LYS A 140 12.51 -8.14 7.72
N ALA A 141 13.29 -7.07 7.88
CA ALA A 141 12.77 -5.72 8.08
C ALA A 141 12.08 -5.17 6.80
N ALA A 142 12.57 -5.53 5.61
CA ALA A 142 11.96 -5.16 4.32
C ALA A 142 10.52 -5.67 4.15
N LEU A 143 10.11 -6.68 4.92
CA LEU A 143 8.76 -7.24 4.95
C LEU A 143 7.82 -6.55 5.96
N GLY A 144 8.31 -5.58 6.74
CA GLY A 144 7.53 -4.86 7.74
C GLY A 144 6.59 -3.82 7.12
N ALA A 145 5.32 -3.83 7.51
CA ALA A 145 4.30 -2.90 7.00
C ALA A 145 4.54 -1.43 7.40
N ARG A 146 5.28 -1.20 8.50
CA ARG A 146 5.70 0.15 8.93
C ARG A 146 7.02 0.48 8.26
N GLN A 147 7.04 1.56 7.48
CA GLN A 147 8.27 2.29 7.20
C GLN A 147 8.83 2.74 8.56
N ARG A 148 9.64 1.91 9.21
CA ARG A 148 10.59 2.47 10.16
C ARG A 148 11.52 3.31 9.29
N PRO A 149 11.76 4.58 9.62
CA PRO A 149 12.90 5.27 9.05
C PRO A 149 14.08 4.32 9.26
N LEU A 150 14.74 3.92 8.17
CA LEU A 150 16.01 3.21 8.24
C LEU A 150 17.06 4.21 8.74
N LEU A 151 16.84 4.77 9.94
CA LEU A 151 17.84 5.42 10.78
C LEU A 151 18.70 4.29 11.36
N HIS A 152 19.37 3.56 10.47
CA HIS A 152 20.53 2.81 10.87
C HIS A 152 21.66 3.81 10.98
N THR A 153 22.40 3.73 12.09
CA THR A 153 23.68 4.40 12.24
C THR A 153 24.53 4.08 11.02
N THR A 154 24.89 5.11 10.25
CA THR A 154 25.70 4.96 9.05
C THR A 154 26.99 4.26 9.45
N LYS A 155 27.25 3.07 8.89
CA LYS A 155 28.51 2.36 9.19
C LYS A 155 29.71 3.16 8.66
N HIS A 156 29.53 3.93 7.58
CA HIS A 156 30.56 4.70 6.89
C HIS A 156 30.00 5.99 6.27
N SER A 157 30.88 6.95 5.94
CA SER A 157 30.56 8.18 5.20
C SER A 157 30.09 7.88 3.77
N ASP A 158 29.13 8.63 3.22
CA ASP A 158 28.66 8.44 1.85
C ASP A 158 29.63 9.07 0.83
N LEU A 159 30.65 8.30 0.44
CA LEU A 159 31.71 8.73 -0.49
C LEU A 159 31.20 9.00 -1.91
N LEU A 160 30.05 8.43 -2.30
CA LEU A 160 29.48 8.60 -3.64
C LEU A 160 28.91 10.00 -3.84
N LEU A 161 28.24 10.54 -2.83
CA LEU A 161 27.65 11.88 -2.87
C LEU A 161 28.54 12.95 -2.21
N SER A 162 29.72 12.55 -1.72
CA SER A 162 30.73 13.48 -1.19
C SER A 162 31.26 14.39 -2.30
N GLY A 163 31.57 15.64 -1.94
CA GLY A 163 32.05 16.65 -2.88
C GLY A 163 31.05 17.15 -3.92
N GLY A 164 29.78 16.71 -3.88
CA GLY A 164 28.72 17.17 -4.80
C GLY A 164 28.74 16.56 -6.20
N ASP A 165 29.55 15.51 -6.43
CA ASP A 165 29.65 14.80 -7.71
C ASP A 165 28.41 13.92 -7.96
N ARG A 166 27.35 14.53 -8.50
CA ARG A 166 26.08 13.84 -8.81
C ARG A 166 26.17 12.99 -10.08
N GLN A 167 27.09 13.34 -10.99
CA GLN A 167 27.19 12.68 -12.30
C GLN A 167 27.59 11.22 -12.15
N LEU A 168 28.57 10.92 -11.29
CA LEU A 168 29.00 9.53 -11.05
C LEU A 168 27.87 8.65 -10.50
N ALA A 169 27.02 9.21 -9.64
CA ALA A 169 25.86 8.51 -9.10
C ALA A 169 24.80 8.20 -10.17
N GLU A 170 24.61 9.11 -11.13
CA GLU A 170 23.71 8.95 -12.27
C GLU A 170 24.24 7.91 -13.27
N GLU A 171 25.54 7.97 -13.60
CA GLU A 171 26.22 6.98 -14.45
C GLU A 171 26.13 5.57 -13.84
N THR A 172 26.31 5.48 -12.52
CA THR A 172 26.14 4.22 -11.78
C THR A 172 24.72 3.68 -11.89
N LEU A 173 23.71 4.54 -11.74
CA LEU A 173 22.30 4.15 -11.88
C LEU A 173 21.99 3.66 -13.30
N ASP A 174 22.41 4.41 -14.33
CA ASP A 174 22.18 4.06 -15.72
C ASP A 174 22.87 2.73 -16.10
N CYS A 175 24.08 2.50 -15.58
CA CYS A 175 24.79 1.22 -15.74
C CYS A 175 24.04 0.05 -15.09
N LEU A 176 23.54 0.23 -13.85
CA LEU A 176 22.76 -0.80 -13.13
C LEU A 176 21.46 -1.14 -13.85
N ILE A 177 20.76 -0.14 -14.41
CA ILE A 177 19.55 -0.35 -15.21
C ILE A 177 19.89 -1.19 -16.44
N LYS A 178 20.96 -0.85 -17.16
CA LYS A 178 21.40 -1.60 -18.35
C LYS A 178 21.74 -3.06 -18.01
N LEU A 179 22.53 -3.30 -16.97
CA LEU A 179 22.87 -4.65 -16.50
C LEU A 179 21.64 -5.46 -16.07
N LEU A 180 20.66 -4.81 -15.43
CA LEU A 180 19.40 -5.44 -15.02
C LEU A 180 18.51 -5.79 -16.23
N GLU A 181 18.47 -4.92 -17.25
CA GLU A 181 17.76 -5.19 -18.50
C GLU A 181 18.39 -6.35 -19.28
N ASP A 182 19.72 -6.44 -19.28
CA ASP A 182 20.49 -7.49 -19.97
C ASP A 182 20.56 -8.82 -19.20
N ALA A 183 20.13 -8.85 -17.93
CA ALA A 183 20.27 -10.01 -17.04
C ALA A 183 19.65 -11.31 -17.60
N ASN A 184 18.68 -11.26 -18.53
CA ASN A 184 18.18 -12.42 -19.30
C ASN A 184 18.06 -13.73 -18.50
N ASP A 185 17.25 -13.75 -17.44
CA ASP A 185 17.02 -14.92 -16.57
C ASP A 185 18.17 -15.34 -15.64
N ASP A 186 19.26 -14.56 -15.55
CA ASP A 186 20.34 -14.76 -14.59
C ASP A 186 20.00 -14.19 -13.19
N PRO A 187 19.65 -15.05 -12.21
CA PRO A 187 19.23 -14.61 -10.89
C PRO A 187 20.39 -14.01 -10.07
N ILE A 188 21.65 -14.28 -10.44
CA ILE A 188 22.83 -13.79 -9.72
C ILE A 188 23.06 -12.32 -10.07
N THR A 189 23.13 -12.01 -11.37
CA THR A 189 23.23 -10.62 -11.84
C THR A 189 22.03 -9.80 -11.38
N GLU A 190 20.81 -10.35 -11.48
CA GLU A 190 19.58 -9.67 -11.06
C GLU A 190 19.61 -9.32 -9.56
N LEU A 191 19.99 -10.27 -8.70
CA LEU A 191 20.08 -10.05 -7.27
C LEU A 191 21.13 -8.97 -6.93
N SER A 192 22.31 -9.04 -7.53
CA SER A 192 23.39 -8.06 -7.31
C SER A 192 22.97 -6.65 -7.73
N CYS A 193 22.36 -6.51 -8.92
CA CYS A 193 21.84 -5.23 -9.41
C CYS A 193 20.76 -4.66 -8.50
N VAL A 194 19.77 -5.47 -8.09
CA VAL A 194 18.70 -5.00 -7.21
C VAL A 194 19.23 -4.65 -5.81
N HIS A 195 20.23 -5.39 -5.31
CA HIS A 195 20.89 -5.04 -4.04
C HIS A 195 21.62 -3.69 -4.14
N ALA A 196 22.36 -3.46 -5.24
CA ALA A 196 23.00 -2.19 -5.53
C ALA A 196 21.97 -1.03 -5.61
N LEU A 197 20.86 -1.25 -6.33
CA LEU A 197 19.77 -0.29 -6.44
C LEU A 197 19.11 0.00 -5.08
N MET A 198 18.98 -0.99 -4.20
CA MET A 198 18.50 -0.78 -2.83
C MET A 198 19.43 0.15 -2.05
N GLN A 199 20.75 -0.06 -2.13
CA GLN A 199 21.74 0.82 -1.50
C GLN A 199 21.68 2.23 -2.06
N LEU A 200 21.46 2.36 -3.37
CA LEU A 200 21.38 3.64 -4.05
C LEU A 200 20.08 4.38 -3.72
N LEU A 201 18.93 3.76 -3.97
CA LEU A 201 17.61 4.42 -3.93
C LEU A 201 17.01 4.53 -2.52
N CYS A 202 17.30 3.58 -1.62
CA CYS A 202 16.67 3.51 -0.31
C CYS A 202 17.57 3.99 0.83
N HIS A 203 18.88 3.74 0.72
CA HIS A 203 19.83 3.99 1.82
C HIS A 203 20.62 5.28 1.70
N ARG A 204 20.69 5.88 0.50
CA ARG A 204 21.30 7.19 0.29
C ARG A 204 20.23 8.26 0.16
N LYS A 205 20.58 9.51 0.45
CA LYS A 205 19.69 10.67 0.30
C LYS A 205 19.55 11.06 -1.19
N PHE A 206 19.07 10.15 -2.03
CA PHE A 206 18.54 10.47 -3.36
C PHE A 206 17.22 11.22 -3.16
N ARG A 207 17.30 12.49 -2.77
CA ARG A 207 16.12 13.33 -2.60
C ARG A 207 15.49 13.55 -3.96
N VAL A 208 14.32 12.95 -4.18
CA VAL A 208 13.44 13.27 -5.29
C VAL A 208 12.38 14.27 -4.83
N VAL A 209 12.56 15.52 -5.26
CA VAL A 209 11.57 16.63 -5.34
C VAL A 209 11.19 17.34 -4.03
N GLY A 210 11.17 18.68 -4.08
CA GLY A 210 10.17 19.45 -3.33
C GLY A 210 10.49 20.90 -2.94
N SER A 211 11.76 21.31 -2.83
CA SER A 211 12.11 22.67 -2.39
C SER A 211 12.78 23.47 -3.50
N ARG A 212 12.50 24.78 -3.56
CA ARG A 212 12.80 25.69 -4.68
C ARG A 212 14.29 25.84 -5.03
N ASP A 213 15.22 25.33 -4.23
CA ASP A 213 16.64 25.68 -4.37
C ASP A 213 17.60 24.51 -4.64
N HIS A 214 17.15 23.27 -4.85
CA HIS A 214 18.07 22.15 -5.16
C HIS A 214 17.52 21.30 -6.32
N GLN A 215 18.22 21.28 -7.46
CA GLN A 215 17.90 20.42 -8.61
C GLN A 215 17.74 18.94 -8.17
N PRO A 216 16.70 18.22 -8.66
CA PRO A 216 16.49 16.81 -8.34
C PRO A 216 17.58 15.93 -8.96
N ILE A 217 18.04 14.91 -8.22
CA ILE A 217 19.04 13.93 -8.71
C ILE A 217 18.41 12.91 -9.68
N LEU A 218 17.11 12.65 -9.55
CA LEU A 218 16.41 11.68 -10.41
C LEU A 218 15.46 12.43 -11.35
N GLU A 219 15.86 12.52 -12.61
CA GLU A 219 15.00 13.06 -13.67
C GLU A 219 13.85 12.10 -14.01
N ARG A 220 12.77 12.65 -14.55
CA ARG A 220 11.57 11.92 -14.98
C ARG A 220 11.87 10.67 -15.81
N LEU A 221 12.79 10.77 -16.78
CA LEU A 221 13.15 9.64 -17.64
C LEU A 221 13.83 8.50 -16.87
N ARG A 222 14.69 8.82 -15.90
CA ARG A 222 15.37 7.81 -15.06
C ARG A 222 14.41 7.13 -14.10
N VAL A 223 13.46 7.87 -13.52
CA VAL A 223 12.37 7.30 -12.71
C VAL A 223 11.61 6.23 -13.48
N VAL A 224 11.22 6.54 -14.72
CA VAL A 224 10.51 5.60 -15.59
C VAL A 224 11.38 4.38 -15.90
N LYS A 225 12.62 4.57 -16.35
CA LYS A 225 13.56 3.48 -16.68
C LYS A 225 13.80 2.53 -15.49
N VAL A 226 14.17 3.09 -14.32
CA VAL A 226 14.47 2.26 -13.14
C VAL A 226 13.22 1.50 -12.68
N THR A 227 12.06 2.13 -12.76
CA THR A 227 10.80 1.49 -12.37
C THR A 227 10.43 0.38 -13.35
N THR A 228 10.59 0.59 -14.66
CA THR A 228 10.37 -0.45 -15.67
C THR A 228 11.28 -1.65 -15.43
N ALA A 229 12.56 -1.42 -15.17
CA ALA A 229 13.52 -2.50 -14.90
C ALA A 229 13.18 -3.27 -13.61
N LEU A 230 12.88 -2.56 -12.51
CA LEU A 230 12.45 -3.17 -11.25
C LEU A 230 11.13 -3.93 -11.38
N TRP A 231 10.19 -3.43 -12.19
CA TRP A 231 8.88 -4.06 -12.36
C TRP A 231 8.98 -5.45 -13.00
N VAL A 232 9.93 -5.66 -13.91
CA VAL A 232 10.25 -6.99 -14.46
C VAL A 232 10.61 -7.97 -13.34
N SER A 233 11.49 -7.56 -12.42
CA SER A 233 11.91 -8.36 -11.26
C SER A 233 10.77 -8.64 -10.29
N VAL A 234 9.88 -7.67 -10.07
CA VAL A 234 8.68 -7.83 -9.23
C VAL A 234 7.70 -8.85 -9.83
N CYS A 235 7.51 -8.82 -11.15
CA CYS A 235 6.59 -9.69 -11.88
C CYS A 235 7.12 -11.12 -12.08
N SER A 236 8.41 -11.38 -11.80
CA SER A 236 9.06 -12.66 -12.05
C SER A 236 8.64 -13.74 -11.04
N VAL A 237 7.40 -14.24 -11.18
CA VAL A 237 6.87 -15.40 -10.47
C VAL A 237 7.10 -16.64 -11.32
N ARG A 238 8.22 -17.35 -11.12
CA ARG A 238 8.40 -18.68 -11.73
C ARG A 238 7.59 -19.70 -10.95
N LYS A 239 6.76 -20.49 -11.66
CA LYS A 239 6.11 -21.68 -11.07
C LYS A 239 7.20 -22.60 -10.50
N PRO A 240 6.96 -23.30 -9.38
CA PRO A 240 7.83 -24.39 -8.96
C PRO A 240 8.02 -25.34 -10.14
N GLN A 241 9.25 -25.72 -10.44
CA GLN A 241 9.52 -26.77 -11.43
C GLN A 241 8.72 -28.02 -11.02
N PRO A 242 7.95 -28.65 -11.94
CA PRO A 242 7.41 -29.96 -11.66
C PRO A 242 8.59 -30.92 -11.38
N PRO A 243 8.44 -31.87 -10.44
CA PRO A 243 9.47 -32.87 -10.20
C PRO A 243 9.80 -33.58 -11.52
N PRO A 244 11.07 -33.98 -11.75
CA PRO A 244 11.46 -34.64 -12.98
C PRO A 244 10.57 -35.87 -13.21
N ALA A 245 9.90 -35.89 -14.36
CA ALA A 245 9.03 -37.00 -14.75
C ALA A 245 9.89 -38.26 -14.93
N GLY A 246 9.79 -39.17 -13.96
CA GLY A 246 10.57 -40.39 -13.98
C GLY A 246 10.33 -41.28 -12.77
N ARG A 247 9.10 -41.83 -12.67
CA ARG A 247 8.83 -43.24 -12.29
C ARG A 247 7.32 -43.48 -12.27
N GLN A 248 6.88 -44.25 -13.25
CA GLN A 248 5.57 -44.91 -13.34
C GLN A 248 5.42 -45.90 -12.18
N ALA A 249 4.28 -45.87 -11.49
CA ALA A 249 3.53 -47.04 -11.02
C ALA A 249 2.23 -46.60 -10.31
N ASP A 250 1.15 -46.58 -11.09
CA ASP A 250 -0.21 -47.07 -10.82
C ASP A 250 -0.68 -47.26 -9.36
N ASN A 251 -1.65 -46.45 -8.93
CA ASN A 251 -3.02 -46.85 -8.58
C ASN A 251 -3.73 -45.75 -7.77
N ALA A 252 -4.90 -45.32 -8.25
CA ALA A 252 -5.81 -44.36 -7.60
C ALA A 252 -6.74 -45.08 -6.59
N PRO A 253 -7.74 -44.40 -5.96
CA PRO A 253 -7.75 -43.12 -5.24
C PRO A 253 -8.37 -43.26 -3.83
N TYR A 254 -7.98 -42.48 -2.82
CA TYR A 254 -8.85 -42.17 -1.67
C TYR A 254 -8.53 -40.79 -1.06
N PHE A 255 -9.60 -40.06 -0.77
CA PHE A 255 -9.66 -38.82 -0.01
C PHE A 255 -8.95 -38.93 1.36
N SER A 256 -8.22 -37.90 1.79
CA SER A 256 -8.57 -37.13 3.00
C SER A 256 -7.55 -36.05 3.38
N SER A 257 -8.14 -35.05 4.03
CA SER A 257 -7.62 -33.84 4.66
C SER A 257 -6.52 -33.99 5.71
N SER A 258 -5.87 -32.86 6.00
CA SER A 258 -4.94 -32.49 7.11
C SER A 258 -3.47 -32.43 6.66
N GLY A 259 -2.61 -31.56 7.14
CA GLY A 259 -2.69 -30.55 8.19
C GLY A 259 -1.46 -29.64 8.05
N PHE A 260 -1.62 -28.40 8.48
CA PHE A 260 -0.59 -27.35 8.47
C PHE A 260 0.40 -27.64 9.61
N SER A 261 1.69 -27.78 9.33
CA SER A 261 2.72 -27.82 10.39
C SER A 261 3.65 -26.62 10.29
N SER A 262 3.44 -25.72 11.26
CA SER A 262 4.39 -24.74 11.77
C SER A 262 5.61 -25.46 12.36
N SER A 263 6.82 -24.93 12.18
CA SER A 263 7.94 -25.22 13.08
C SER A 263 8.94 -24.07 13.09
N GLY A 264 9.10 -23.49 14.27
CA GLY A 264 10.24 -22.66 14.66
C GLY A 264 11.20 -23.47 15.53
N GLU A 265 12.49 -23.21 15.30
CA GLU A 265 13.63 -23.13 16.23
C GLU A 265 14.14 -24.32 17.10
N THR A 266 15.45 -24.56 16.89
CA THR A 266 16.55 -24.99 17.80
C THR A 266 16.65 -26.45 18.27
N SER A 267 17.73 -27.12 17.88
CA SER A 267 18.84 -27.54 18.77
C SER A 267 19.95 -28.26 17.98
N ASP A 268 21.11 -28.37 18.63
CA ASP A 268 22.45 -28.58 18.09
C ASP A 268 22.93 -30.04 18.28
N VAL A 269 23.95 -30.43 17.50
CA VAL A 269 24.88 -31.58 17.64
C VAL A 269 24.42 -33.00 17.22
N GLY A 270 25.13 -33.55 16.22
CA GLY A 270 25.76 -34.88 16.37
C GLY A 270 25.46 -35.98 15.33
N GLY A 271 26.16 -35.96 14.19
CA GLY A 271 26.78 -37.14 13.54
C GLY A 271 25.88 -38.23 12.93
N GLY A 272 25.86 -38.32 11.60
CA GLY A 272 25.33 -39.49 10.88
C GLY A 272 25.28 -39.33 9.37
N ASP A 273 26.41 -39.62 8.71
CA ASP A 273 26.58 -40.05 7.31
C ASP A 273 25.70 -39.38 6.23
N CYS A 274 26.18 -38.27 5.68
CA CYS A 274 25.68 -37.73 4.40
C CYS A 274 26.61 -38.20 3.27
N GLY A 275 26.09 -39.07 2.39
CA GLY A 275 26.65 -39.22 1.05
C GLY A 275 26.76 -37.85 0.35
N PRO A 276 27.63 -37.72 -0.66
CA PRO A 276 27.88 -36.44 -1.30
C PRO A 276 26.55 -35.84 -1.82
N PRO A 277 26.22 -34.59 -1.47
CA PRO A 277 25.01 -33.95 -1.99
C PRO A 277 25.14 -33.81 -3.50
N ASP A 278 24.18 -34.36 -4.24
CA ASP A 278 24.08 -34.14 -5.68
C ASP A 278 24.14 -32.63 -5.97
N PRO A 279 25.11 -32.15 -6.76
CA PRO A 279 25.36 -30.72 -6.97
C PRO A 279 24.16 -29.99 -7.61
N ASP A 280 23.29 -30.72 -8.31
CA ASP A 280 22.16 -30.18 -9.06
C ASP A 280 20.92 -29.90 -8.20
N ALA A 281 20.70 -30.67 -7.13
CA ALA A 281 19.58 -30.46 -6.20
C ALA A 281 19.76 -29.20 -5.33
N GLY A 282 21.01 -28.89 -4.95
CA GLY A 282 21.35 -27.69 -4.18
C GLY A 282 21.32 -26.40 -5.01
N ALA A 283 21.67 -26.46 -6.28
CA ALA A 283 21.68 -25.32 -7.20
C ALA A 283 20.26 -24.77 -7.45
N GLY A 284 19.29 -25.66 -7.70
CA GLY A 284 17.88 -25.27 -7.90
C GLY A 284 17.24 -24.59 -6.68
N SER A 285 17.58 -25.06 -5.47
CA SER A 285 17.11 -24.47 -4.20
C SER A 285 17.66 -23.06 -3.97
N ARG A 286 18.96 -22.85 -4.25
CA ARG A 286 19.62 -21.53 -4.12
C ARG A 286 19.11 -20.52 -5.14
N VAL A 287 18.87 -20.94 -6.39
CA VAL A 287 18.29 -20.08 -7.44
C VAL A 287 16.89 -19.61 -7.05
N SER A 288 16.03 -20.53 -6.57
CA SER A 288 14.69 -20.19 -6.09
C SER A 288 14.72 -19.23 -4.88
N GLN A 289 15.66 -19.42 -3.96
CA GLN A 289 15.85 -18.52 -2.82
C GLN A 289 16.34 -17.13 -3.24
N ASN A 290 17.29 -17.05 -4.16
CA ASN A 290 17.80 -15.78 -4.68
C ASN A 290 16.73 -15.01 -5.46
N GLN A 291 15.89 -15.71 -6.22
CA GLN A 291 14.77 -15.10 -6.92
C GLN A 291 13.74 -14.50 -5.94
N LYS A 292 13.39 -15.21 -4.86
CA LYS A 292 12.52 -14.67 -3.80
C LYS A 292 13.10 -13.41 -3.16
N LYS A 293 14.41 -13.42 -2.86
CA LYS A 293 15.11 -12.24 -2.32
C LYS A 293 15.09 -11.07 -3.30
N THR A 294 15.39 -11.33 -4.57
CA THR A 294 15.41 -10.32 -5.64
C THR A 294 14.04 -9.66 -5.78
N ARG A 295 12.98 -10.46 -5.86
CA ARG A 295 11.61 -9.98 -5.93
C ARG A 295 11.23 -9.11 -4.74
N LEU A 296 11.62 -9.53 -3.53
CA LEU A 296 11.36 -8.78 -2.30
C LEU A 296 12.08 -7.43 -2.31
N LEU A 297 13.37 -7.40 -2.62
CA LEU A 297 14.15 -6.17 -2.67
C LEU A 297 13.64 -5.21 -3.75
N ALA A 298 13.30 -5.73 -4.93
CA ALA A 298 12.76 -4.92 -6.02
C ALA A 298 11.42 -4.28 -5.62
N THR A 299 10.55 -5.07 -4.96
CA THR A 299 9.28 -4.57 -4.42
C THR A 299 9.49 -3.48 -3.38
N PHE A 300 10.49 -3.63 -2.50
CA PHE A 300 10.81 -2.62 -1.50
C PHE A 300 11.34 -1.33 -2.14
N CYS A 301 12.26 -1.43 -3.10
CA CYS A 301 12.79 -0.28 -3.84
C CYS A 301 11.65 0.49 -4.52
N LEU A 302 10.76 -0.23 -5.19
CA LEU A 302 9.61 0.36 -5.86
C LEU A 302 8.66 1.04 -4.87
N ARG A 303 8.33 0.40 -3.75
CA ARG A 303 7.53 1.03 -2.68
C ARG A 303 8.19 2.29 -2.12
N HIS A 304 9.51 2.29 -1.94
CA HIS A 304 10.25 3.46 -1.45
C HIS A 304 10.19 4.62 -2.45
N LEU A 305 10.39 4.34 -3.74
CA LEU A 305 10.23 5.33 -4.82
C LEU A 305 8.83 5.96 -4.81
N LEU A 306 7.78 5.14 -4.73
CA LEU A 306 6.39 5.60 -4.69
C LEU A 306 6.08 6.46 -3.46
N ALA A 307 6.73 6.19 -2.32
CA ALA A 307 6.53 6.97 -1.10
C ALA A 307 7.21 8.35 -1.13
N THR A 308 8.11 8.59 -2.09
CA THR A 308 8.95 9.80 -2.10
C THR A 308 8.20 11.03 -2.64
N SER A 309 7.40 10.88 -3.70
CA SER A 309 6.69 12.02 -4.31
C SER A 309 5.43 11.62 -5.07
N LYS A 310 4.37 12.42 -4.95
CA LYS A 310 3.14 12.26 -5.74
C LYS A 310 3.40 12.33 -7.26
N LYS A 311 4.40 13.10 -7.70
CA LYS A 311 4.76 13.22 -9.13
C LYS A 311 5.28 11.90 -9.69
N ILE A 312 6.12 11.20 -8.94
CA ILE A 312 6.66 9.88 -9.32
C ILE A 312 5.52 8.90 -9.53
N CYS A 313 4.55 8.87 -8.61
CA CYS A 313 3.38 8.00 -8.76
C CYS A 313 2.69 8.20 -10.12
N GLN A 314 2.48 9.45 -10.54
CA GLN A 314 1.84 9.79 -11.82
C GLN A 314 2.66 9.33 -13.04
N GLU A 315 3.98 9.44 -12.96
CA GLU A 315 4.90 9.01 -14.02
C GLU A 315 5.02 7.50 -14.13
N VAL A 316 4.97 6.81 -12.98
CA VAL A 316 5.11 5.36 -12.87
C VAL A 316 3.80 4.61 -13.16
N TRP A 317 2.65 5.26 -13.03
CA TRP A 317 1.34 4.63 -13.22
C TRP A 317 1.21 3.78 -14.50
N PRO A 318 1.60 4.26 -15.71
CA PRO A 318 1.46 3.46 -16.93
C PRO A 318 2.28 2.17 -16.92
N ILE A 319 3.34 2.10 -16.10
CA ILE A 319 4.19 0.90 -15.96
C ILE A 319 3.48 -0.13 -15.07
N LEU A 320 2.85 0.32 -13.99
CA LEU A 320 2.20 -0.55 -12.99
C LEU A 320 0.76 -0.92 -13.35
N MET A 321 0.13 -0.11 -14.21
CA MET A 321 -1.19 -0.31 -14.79
C MET A 321 -1.09 -0.25 -16.32
N PRO A 322 -0.39 -1.22 -16.95
CA PRO A 322 -0.30 -1.27 -18.39
C PRO A 322 -1.69 -1.46 -19.00
N GLU A 323 -1.93 -0.77 -20.11
CA GLU A 323 -3.13 -0.99 -20.90
C GLU A 323 -3.16 -2.44 -21.43
N PRO A 324 -4.34 -3.08 -21.48
CA PRO A 324 -4.47 -4.35 -22.18
C PRO A 324 -4.10 -4.12 -23.65
N ALA A 325 -2.94 -4.62 -24.07
CA ALA A 325 -2.47 -4.47 -25.44
C ALA A 325 -3.51 -5.04 -26.40
N VAL A 326 -4.04 -4.21 -27.30
CA VAL A 326 -4.78 -4.68 -28.47
C VAL A 326 -3.78 -5.51 -29.29
N PRO A 327 -4.04 -6.80 -29.57
CA PRO A 327 -3.13 -7.65 -30.35
C PRO A 327 -3.15 -7.19 -31.81
N SER A 328 -2.42 -6.12 -32.11
CA SER A 328 -2.39 -5.49 -33.43
C SER A 328 -1.00 -4.95 -33.76
N SER A 329 0.04 -5.77 -33.56
CA SER A 329 1.24 -5.82 -34.41
C SER A 329 2.26 -6.82 -33.84
N PRO A 330 2.76 -7.80 -34.63
CA PRO A 330 3.75 -8.78 -34.16
C PRO A 330 5.21 -8.26 -34.14
N SER A 331 5.48 -6.97 -34.38
CA SER A 331 6.84 -6.52 -34.74
C SER A 331 7.65 -5.77 -33.66
N ALA A 332 7.17 -5.62 -32.43
CA ALA A 332 7.99 -5.09 -31.33
C ALA A 332 8.69 -6.24 -30.62
N ARG A 333 9.97 -6.48 -30.96
CA ARG A 333 10.95 -7.35 -30.28
C ARG A 333 10.36 -8.14 -29.10
N ALA A 334 9.92 -9.35 -29.38
CA ALA A 334 9.34 -10.30 -28.44
C ALA A 334 10.38 -10.70 -27.36
N GLY A 335 10.51 -9.85 -26.35
CA GLY A 335 11.11 -10.19 -25.06
C GLY A 335 10.06 -10.06 -23.96
N LYS A 336 10.40 -10.47 -22.73
CA LYS A 336 9.60 -10.43 -21.47
C LYS A 336 8.80 -9.14 -21.16
N ARG A 337 8.91 -8.10 -22.00
CA ARG A 337 8.26 -6.79 -21.87
C ARG A 337 6.82 -6.75 -22.42
N ALA A 338 6.42 -7.71 -23.27
CA ALA A 338 5.15 -7.63 -24.00
C ALA A 338 3.88 -7.97 -23.18
N PHE A 339 4.00 -8.68 -22.04
CA PHE A 339 2.85 -9.07 -21.21
C PHE A 339 3.19 -9.01 -19.72
N GLN A 340 3.42 -7.82 -19.19
CA GLN A 340 3.57 -7.65 -17.75
C GLN A 340 2.19 -7.51 -17.08
N PRO A 341 1.89 -8.29 -16.02
CA PRO A 341 0.63 -8.16 -15.31
C PRO A 341 0.57 -6.80 -14.61
N ASP A 342 -0.62 -6.21 -14.58
CA ASP A 342 -0.84 -5.02 -13.77
C ASP A 342 -0.81 -5.33 -12.26
N LEU A 343 -0.65 -4.29 -11.45
CA LEU A 343 -0.51 -4.41 -9.99
C LEU A 343 -1.72 -5.09 -9.34
N VAL A 344 -2.93 -4.85 -9.83
CA VAL A 344 -4.14 -5.50 -9.28
C VAL A 344 -4.12 -7.00 -9.57
N THR A 345 -3.69 -7.41 -10.77
CA THR A 345 -3.54 -8.82 -11.14
C THR A 345 -2.48 -9.50 -10.28
N ILE A 346 -1.37 -8.82 -9.97
CA ILE A 346 -0.36 -9.33 -9.05
C ILE A 346 -0.96 -9.54 -7.66
N ILE A 347 -1.69 -8.56 -7.11
CA ILE A 347 -2.36 -8.68 -5.80
C ILE A 347 -3.27 -9.92 -5.75
N LEU A 348 -4.04 -10.16 -6.80
CA LEU A 348 -4.98 -11.27 -6.88
C LEU A 348 -4.29 -12.64 -6.96
N LYS A 349 -3.17 -12.72 -7.68
CA LYS A 349 -2.41 -13.95 -7.90
C LYS A 349 -1.35 -14.22 -6.83
N GLU A 350 -1.07 -13.25 -5.96
CA GLU A 350 0.02 -13.36 -5.00
C GLU A 350 -0.24 -14.42 -3.93
N GLY A 351 0.67 -15.39 -3.83
CA GLY A 351 0.64 -16.44 -2.82
C GLY A 351 1.36 -16.06 -1.51
N ASP A 352 2.37 -15.18 -1.56
CA ASP A 352 3.04 -14.72 -0.34
C ASP A 352 2.23 -13.59 0.32
N TYR A 353 1.70 -13.88 1.51
CA TYR A 353 0.88 -12.93 2.26
C TYR A 353 1.59 -11.61 2.55
N LYS A 354 2.91 -11.63 2.80
CA LYS A 354 3.68 -10.40 3.12
C LYS A 354 3.86 -9.53 1.88
N LEU A 355 4.20 -10.15 0.74
CA LEU A 355 4.29 -9.43 -0.53
C LEU A 355 2.94 -8.88 -0.96
N ARG A 356 1.86 -9.67 -0.79
CA ARG A 356 0.48 -9.24 -1.08
C ARG A 356 0.12 -7.98 -0.30
N GLU A 357 0.44 -7.94 1.00
CA GLU A 357 0.24 -6.75 1.83
C GLU A 357 1.02 -5.53 1.30
N ILE A 358 2.29 -5.71 0.92
CA ILE A 358 3.12 -4.63 0.37
C ILE A 358 2.52 -4.10 -0.94
N PHE A 359 2.07 -4.98 -1.84
CA PHE A 359 1.42 -4.57 -3.10
C PHE A 359 0.12 -3.79 -2.87
N ILE A 360 -0.70 -4.21 -1.90
CA ILE A 360 -1.91 -3.46 -1.53
C ILE A 360 -1.55 -2.05 -1.01
N ILE A 361 -0.50 -1.92 -0.19
CA ILE A 361 -0.03 -0.62 0.31
C ILE A 361 0.54 0.25 -0.82
N MET A 362 1.26 -0.35 -1.78
CA MET A 362 1.72 0.37 -2.97
C MET A 362 0.54 0.92 -3.77
N LEU A 363 -0.49 0.11 -4.00
CA LEU A 363 -1.70 0.52 -4.70
C LEU A 363 -2.42 1.67 -3.98
N TRP A 364 -2.53 1.59 -2.65
CA TRP A 364 -3.08 2.68 -1.83
C TRP A 364 -2.28 3.97 -2.00
N THR A 365 -0.95 3.89 -1.96
CA THR A 365 -0.04 5.05 -2.10
C THR A 365 -0.16 5.69 -3.48
N LEU A 366 -0.28 4.86 -4.53
CA LEU A 366 -0.51 5.32 -5.89
C LEU A 366 -1.82 6.08 -6.00
N LEU A 367 -2.94 5.49 -5.59
CA LEU A 367 -4.26 6.10 -5.73
C LEU A 367 -4.37 7.44 -4.99
N ASN A 368 -3.82 7.56 -3.78
CA ASN A 368 -3.79 8.83 -3.03
C ASN A 368 -3.00 9.96 -3.74
N SER A 369 -2.18 9.60 -4.74
CA SER A 369 -1.39 10.53 -5.54
C SER A 369 -2.01 10.84 -6.91
N MET A 370 -3.16 10.23 -7.24
CA MET A 370 -3.84 10.34 -8.54
C MET A 370 -5.01 11.32 -8.58
N ASP A 371 -5.25 12.09 -7.52
CA ASP A 371 -6.31 13.09 -7.41
C ASP A 371 -6.43 13.99 -8.66
N LYS A 372 -5.31 14.60 -9.09
CA LYS A 372 -5.28 15.49 -10.26
C LYS A 372 -5.41 14.76 -11.59
N ARG A 373 -4.99 13.50 -11.66
CA ARG A 373 -5.08 12.70 -12.88
C ARG A 373 -6.51 12.24 -13.10
N PHE A 374 -7.18 11.77 -12.05
CA PHE A 374 -8.54 11.26 -12.16
C PHE A 374 -9.61 12.36 -12.19
N SER A 375 -9.30 13.59 -11.78
CA SER A 375 -10.28 14.70 -11.85
C SER A 375 -10.72 15.06 -13.27
N VAL A 376 -9.90 14.75 -14.29
CA VAL A 376 -10.23 14.97 -15.71
C VAL A 376 -10.96 13.79 -16.35
N ALA A 377 -11.19 12.70 -15.61
CA ALA A 377 -11.95 11.56 -16.12
C ALA A 377 -13.39 11.97 -16.37
N GLU A 378 -13.87 11.69 -17.58
CA GLU A 378 -15.22 12.04 -18.02
C GLU A 378 -15.69 11.02 -19.04
N GLU A 379 -16.93 10.60 -18.90
CA GLU A 379 -17.54 9.66 -19.82
C GLU A 379 -18.68 10.32 -20.60
N LEU A 380 -18.53 10.32 -21.91
CA LEU A 380 -19.49 10.93 -22.82
C LEU A 380 -20.68 9.98 -23.03
N SER A 381 -21.91 10.48 -22.85
CA SER A 381 -23.15 9.71 -23.00
C SER A 381 -23.47 9.34 -24.46
N THR A 382 -23.02 10.14 -25.43
CA THR A 382 -23.32 10.02 -26.87
C THR A 382 -22.12 9.61 -27.74
N TRP A 383 -21.15 8.88 -27.19
CA TRP A 383 -19.98 8.45 -27.97
C TRP A 383 -20.32 7.26 -28.87
N GLN A 384 -20.62 7.54 -30.14
CA GLN A 384 -20.72 6.55 -31.21
C GLN A 384 -19.41 6.56 -32.00
N SER A 385 -18.65 5.46 -31.91
CA SER A 385 -17.68 4.98 -32.91
C SER A 385 -16.84 6.03 -33.66
N ALA A 386 -16.01 6.80 -32.95
CA ALA A 386 -14.93 7.56 -33.60
C ALA A 386 -13.57 6.84 -33.45
N SER A 387 -12.69 7.02 -34.44
CA SER A 387 -11.34 6.44 -34.51
C SER A 387 -10.37 6.98 -33.45
N PHE A 388 -10.71 8.08 -32.78
CA PHE A 388 -9.91 8.70 -31.72
C PHE A 388 -10.61 8.57 -30.37
N ILE A 389 -9.96 7.98 -29.35
CA ILE A 389 -10.51 7.91 -27.99
C ILE A 389 -9.87 9.00 -27.13
N PRO A 390 -10.63 9.99 -26.61
CA PRO A 390 -10.10 11.03 -25.73
C PRO A 390 -9.48 10.45 -24.45
N TYR A 391 -8.44 11.10 -23.94
CA TYR A 391 -7.76 10.66 -22.71
C TYR A 391 -8.68 10.63 -21.48
N SER A 392 -9.61 11.59 -21.36
CA SER A 392 -10.62 11.63 -20.29
C SER A 392 -11.52 10.38 -20.28
N VAL A 393 -11.93 9.91 -21.47
CA VAL A 393 -12.75 8.70 -21.64
C VAL A 393 -11.96 7.44 -21.32
N LYS A 394 -10.67 7.40 -21.68
CA LYS A 394 -9.77 6.29 -21.29
C LYS A 394 -9.64 6.18 -19.78
N LEU A 395 -9.40 7.30 -19.09
CA LEU A 395 -9.32 7.32 -17.63
C LEU A 395 -10.64 6.91 -16.95
N ALA A 396 -11.78 7.27 -17.54
CA ALA A 396 -13.08 6.82 -17.04
C ALA A 396 -13.23 5.28 -17.14
N ALA A 397 -12.79 4.68 -18.25
CA ALA A 397 -12.77 3.24 -18.41
C ALA A 397 -11.77 2.54 -17.45
N GLU A 398 -10.58 3.11 -17.27
CA GLU A 398 -9.60 2.65 -16.27
C GLU A 398 -10.20 2.65 -14.85
N LEU A 399 -10.88 3.74 -14.45
CA LEU A 399 -11.54 3.84 -13.14
C LEU A 399 -12.62 2.76 -12.94
N ARG A 400 -13.47 2.51 -13.94
CA ARG A 400 -14.47 1.41 -13.87
C ARG A 400 -13.82 0.05 -13.72
N SER A 401 -12.80 -0.20 -14.52
CA SER A 401 -11.99 -1.42 -14.45
C SER A 401 -11.41 -1.62 -13.04
N LEU A 402 -10.88 -0.56 -12.43
CA LEU A 402 -10.33 -0.61 -11.08
C LEU A 402 -11.41 -0.88 -10.03
N HIS A 403 -12.55 -0.20 -10.08
CA HIS A 403 -13.67 -0.42 -9.16
C HIS A 403 -14.12 -1.89 -9.19
N ARG A 404 -14.38 -2.45 -10.39
CA ARG A 404 -14.80 -3.84 -10.56
C ARG A 404 -13.77 -4.83 -10.04
N ARG A 405 -12.49 -4.63 -10.37
CA ARG A 405 -11.42 -5.57 -9.97
C ARG A 405 -11.11 -5.51 -8.48
N LEU A 406 -11.19 -4.34 -7.85
CA LEU A 406 -11.00 -4.20 -6.41
C LEU A 406 -12.19 -4.75 -5.62
N ALA A 407 -13.43 -4.58 -6.11
CA ALA A 407 -14.60 -5.25 -5.55
C ALA A 407 -14.43 -6.77 -5.58
N TRP A 408 -13.97 -7.33 -6.71
CA TRP A 408 -13.69 -8.76 -6.83
C TRP A 408 -12.54 -9.20 -5.91
N ALA A 409 -11.46 -8.41 -5.80
CA ALA A 409 -10.35 -8.67 -4.90
C ALA A 409 -10.81 -8.77 -3.44
N LEU A 410 -11.66 -7.84 -3.00
CA LEU A 410 -12.22 -7.83 -1.65
C LEU A 410 -13.06 -9.09 -1.38
N LEU A 411 -13.91 -9.50 -2.33
CA LEU A 411 -14.76 -10.69 -2.18
C LEU A 411 -13.94 -11.98 -2.08
N SER A 412 -12.86 -12.07 -2.86
CA SER A 412 -11.97 -13.24 -2.90
C SER A 412 -11.05 -13.36 -1.69
N GLU A 413 -10.83 -12.27 -0.95
CA GLU A 413 -9.85 -12.21 0.12
C GLU A 413 -10.38 -12.89 1.40
N LYS A 414 -9.55 -13.76 1.97
CA LYS A 414 -9.87 -14.51 3.20
C LYS A 414 -9.24 -13.89 4.45
N SER A 415 -8.14 -13.15 4.30
CA SER A 415 -7.43 -12.53 5.42
C SER A 415 -8.08 -11.21 5.83
N HIS A 416 -8.53 -11.10 7.09
CA HIS A 416 -9.06 -9.85 7.66
C HIS A 416 -8.08 -8.68 7.51
N ARG A 417 -6.77 -8.92 7.67
CA ARG A 417 -5.73 -7.89 7.53
C ARG A 417 -5.65 -7.34 6.10
N HIS A 418 -5.73 -8.21 5.10
CA HIS A 418 -5.75 -7.80 3.70
C HIS A 418 -7.08 -7.17 3.30
N GLN A 419 -8.20 -7.66 3.81
CA GLN A 419 -9.51 -7.01 3.64
C GLN A 419 -9.47 -5.58 4.15
N LEU A 420 -8.93 -5.33 5.35
CA LEU A 420 -8.75 -3.97 5.88
C LEU A 420 -7.88 -3.11 4.97
N ALA A 421 -6.77 -3.64 4.46
CA ALA A 421 -5.89 -2.91 3.55
C ALA A 421 -6.57 -2.63 2.20
N LEU A 422 -7.32 -3.58 1.64
CA LEU A 422 -8.11 -3.40 0.41
C LEU A 422 -9.25 -2.38 0.61
N LEU A 423 -9.92 -2.38 1.77
CA LEU A 423 -10.93 -1.37 2.09
C LEU A 423 -10.33 0.03 2.15
N LYS A 424 -9.09 0.19 2.63
CA LYS A 424 -8.37 1.47 2.55
C LYS A 424 -8.09 1.89 1.11
N VAL A 425 -7.70 0.95 0.24
CA VAL A 425 -7.51 1.18 -1.20
C VAL A 425 -8.83 1.61 -1.86
N ILE A 426 -9.93 0.88 -1.58
CA ILE A 426 -11.26 1.21 -2.10
C ILE A 426 -11.69 2.59 -1.61
N ASN A 427 -11.46 2.93 -0.34
CA ASN A 427 -11.77 4.26 0.18
C ASN A 427 -11.01 5.36 -0.57
N ALA A 428 -9.71 5.16 -0.81
CA ALA A 428 -8.90 6.09 -1.61
C ALA A 428 -9.43 6.23 -3.06
N LEU A 429 -9.85 5.12 -3.68
CA LEU A 429 -10.46 5.13 -5.00
C LEU A 429 -11.79 5.91 -5.00
N VAL A 430 -12.66 5.65 -4.03
CA VAL A 430 -13.94 6.36 -3.87
C VAL A 430 -13.69 7.85 -3.72
N THR A 431 -12.74 8.27 -2.86
CA THR A 431 -12.40 9.69 -2.68
C THR A 431 -11.97 10.35 -3.98
N THR A 432 -11.06 9.72 -4.73
CA THR A 432 -10.45 10.30 -5.95
C THR A 432 -11.33 10.24 -7.19
N THR A 433 -12.38 9.41 -7.21
CA THR A 433 -13.26 9.24 -8.38
C THR A 433 -14.24 10.43 -8.54
N PRO A 434 -14.30 11.12 -9.70
CA PRO A 434 -15.27 12.17 -9.97
C PRO A 434 -16.61 11.59 -10.45
N TYR A 435 -17.38 10.99 -9.54
CA TYR A 435 -18.64 10.29 -9.87
C TYR A 435 -19.65 11.12 -10.69
N HIS A 436 -19.71 12.44 -10.49
CA HIS A 436 -20.62 13.33 -11.22
C HIS A 436 -20.32 13.44 -12.73
N ARG A 437 -19.11 13.08 -13.19
CA ARG A 437 -18.70 13.09 -14.61
C ARG A 437 -18.75 11.71 -15.26
N LEU A 438 -19.10 10.68 -14.50
CA LEU A 438 -19.13 9.28 -14.93
C LEU A 438 -20.59 8.82 -15.04
N ARG A 439 -20.87 7.90 -15.97
CA ARG A 439 -22.19 7.24 -15.99
C ARG A 439 -22.46 6.51 -14.66
N PRO A 440 -23.72 6.51 -14.18
CA PRO A 440 -24.11 5.80 -12.96
C PRO A 440 -23.87 4.29 -13.10
N GLY A 441 -23.63 3.63 -11.97
CA GLY A 441 -23.50 2.17 -11.85
C GLY A 441 -22.29 1.74 -11.01
N LEU A 442 -21.26 2.58 -10.87
CA LEU A 442 -20.06 2.22 -10.11
C LEU A 442 -20.35 2.02 -8.62
N LEU A 443 -21.15 2.91 -8.03
CA LEU A 443 -21.52 2.79 -6.62
C LEU A 443 -22.57 1.70 -6.41
N SER A 444 -23.48 1.54 -7.37
CA SER A 444 -24.53 0.53 -7.38
C SER A 444 -23.97 -0.89 -7.43
N ASP A 445 -22.79 -1.09 -8.03
CA ASP A 445 -22.08 -2.38 -8.01
C ASP A 445 -21.23 -2.56 -6.73
N LEU A 446 -20.63 -1.48 -6.24
CA LEU A 446 -19.74 -1.52 -5.07
C LEU A 446 -20.52 -1.72 -3.76
N VAL A 447 -21.65 -1.03 -3.60
CA VAL A 447 -22.47 -1.06 -2.37
C VAL A 447 -22.95 -2.48 -2.01
N PRO A 448 -23.54 -3.26 -2.93
CA PRO A 448 -23.90 -4.65 -2.66
C PRO A 448 -22.69 -5.48 -2.24
N THR A 449 -21.55 -5.28 -2.89
CA THR A 449 -20.29 -5.97 -2.55
C THR A 449 -19.88 -5.66 -1.10
N LEU A 450 -19.87 -4.39 -0.71
CA LEU A 450 -19.56 -3.97 0.67
C LEU A 450 -20.54 -4.59 1.67
N ASN A 451 -21.83 -4.59 1.36
CA ASN A 451 -22.86 -5.18 2.21
C ASN A 451 -22.66 -6.69 2.38
N THR A 452 -22.30 -7.42 1.31
CA THR A 452 -22.03 -8.87 1.42
C THR A 452 -20.86 -9.19 2.37
N VAL A 453 -19.85 -8.32 2.43
CA VAL A 453 -18.72 -8.46 3.35
C VAL A 453 -19.12 -8.03 4.75
N PHE A 454 -19.93 -6.97 4.88
CA PHE A 454 -20.44 -6.46 6.14
C PHE A 454 -21.28 -7.51 6.91
N PHE A 455 -22.19 -8.19 6.22
CA PHE A 455 -23.11 -9.17 6.81
C PHE A 455 -22.55 -10.60 6.86
N ARG A 456 -21.29 -10.81 6.46
CA ARG A 456 -20.68 -12.15 6.51
C ARG A 456 -20.61 -12.63 7.97
N PRO A 457 -21.14 -13.83 8.29
CA PRO A 457 -20.95 -14.44 9.60
C PRO A 457 -19.45 -14.63 9.87
N SER A 458 -19.01 -14.37 11.09
CA SER A 458 -17.60 -14.48 11.45
C SER A 458 -17.44 -15.05 12.85
N ASP A 459 -16.48 -15.97 12.96
CA ASP A 459 -16.10 -16.63 14.20
C ASP A 459 -15.28 -15.70 15.13
N GLU A 460 -14.78 -14.58 14.58
CA GLU A 460 -13.86 -13.64 15.24
C GLU A 460 -14.45 -12.22 15.28
N PRO A 461 -15.28 -11.89 16.29
CA PRO A 461 -16.08 -10.66 16.31
C PRO A 461 -15.25 -9.38 16.39
N SER A 462 -14.11 -9.40 17.08
CA SER A 462 -13.24 -8.22 17.27
C SER A 462 -12.57 -7.75 15.97
N LYS A 463 -11.99 -8.68 15.21
CA LYS A 463 -11.35 -8.40 13.90
C LYS A 463 -12.39 -7.99 12.87
N THR A 464 -13.56 -8.62 12.92
CA THR A 464 -14.70 -8.32 12.04
C THR A 464 -15.27 -6.93 12.30
N ALA A 465 -15.28 -6.47 13.55
CA ALA A 465 -15.72 -5.11 13.88
C ALA A 465 -14.85 -4.03 13.22
N LEU A 466 -13.54 -4.24 13.08
CA LEU A 466 -12.66 -3.31 12.36
C LEU A 466 -12.95 -3.29 10.85
N VAL A 467 -13.26 -4.44 10.27
CA VAL A 467 -13.65 -4.54 8.85
C VAL A 467 -14.98 -3.83 8.63
N LYS A 468 -15.98 -4.08 9.48
CA LYS A 468 -17.27 -3.39 9.48
C LYS A 468 -17.13 -1.88 9.64
N ALA A 469 -16.28 -1.42 10.57
CA ALA A 469 -15.97 0.00 10.73
C ALA A 469 -15.33 0.57 9.46
N SER A 470 -14.37 -0.13 8.85
CA SER A 470 -13.75 0.32 7.59
C SER A 470 -14.76 0.42 6.44
N ILE A 471 -15.76 -0.47 6.38
CA ILE A 471 -16.87 -0.39 5.41
C ILE A 471 -17.75 0.83 5.69
N LEU A 472 -18.11 1.09 6.95
CA LEU A 472 -18.85 2.29 7.33
C LEU A 472 -18.09 3.58 6.99
N ASN A 473 -16.76 3.58 7.08
CA ASN A 473 -15.95 4.72 6.64
C ASN A 473 -16.06 4.96 5.12
N ILE A 474 -16.15 3.89 4.31
CA ILE A 474 -16.41 4.01 2.87
C ILE A 474 -17.81 4.58 2.64
N TRP A 475 -18.82 4.10 3.36
CA TRP A 475 -20.17 4.67 3.32
C TRP A 475 -20.17 6.16 3.67
N SER A 476 -19.51 6.56 4.76
CA SER A 476 -19.36 7.96 5.15
C SER A 476 -18.72 8.79 4.03
N THR A 477 -17.69 8.26 3.37
CA THR A 477 -17.03 8.92 2.23
C THR A 477 -17.95 9.05 1.01
N ILE A 478 -18.77 8.03 0.72
CA ILE A 478 -19.78 8.06 -0.35
C ILE A 478 -20.83 9.13 -0.03
N LEU A 479 -21.37 9.13 1.18
CA LEU A 479 -22.42 10.05 1.64
C LEU A 479 -21.94 11.50 1.76
N SER A 480 -20.64 11.72 1.95
CA SER A 480 -20.06 13.07 1.98
C SER A 480 -20.01 13.74 0.60
N LYS A 481 -20.26 13.01 -0.49
CA LYS A 481 -20.25 13.57 -1.85
C LYS A 481 -21.63 14.13 -2.21
N PRO A 482 -21.76 15.46 -2.42
CA PRO A 482 -23.02 16.06 -2.86
C PRO A 482 -23.32 15.69 -4.32
N THR A 483 -24.59 15.80 -4.71
CA THR A 483 -25.08 15.79 -6.11
C THR A 483 -24.90 14.51 -6.94
N ILE A 484 -24.69 13.34 -6.32
CA ILE A 484 -24.66 12.07 -7.05
C ILE A 484 -26.08 11.48 -7.11
N LEU A 485 -26.72 11.60 -8.29
CA LEU A 485 -28.06 11.04 -8.56
C LEU A 485 -28.13 9.54 -8.21
N GLU A 486 -27.05 8.81 -8.47
CA GLU A 486 -26.92 7.39 -8.15
C GLU A 486 -27.08 7.11 -6.63
N ILE A 487 -26.54 7.97 -5.75
CA ILE A 487 -26.69 7.80 -4.31
C ILE A 487 -28.14 8.07 -3.90
N HIS A 488 -28.74 9.13 -4.41
CA HIS A 488 -30.14 9.45 -4.14
C HIS A 488 -31.08 8.32 -4.61
N GLN A 489 -30.81 7.74 -5.79
CA GLN A 489 -31.51 6.56 -6.28
C GLN A 489 -31.26 5.34 -5.40
N LEU A 490 -30.02 5.08 -4.96
CA LEU A 490 -29.72 3.98 -4.04
C LEU A 490 -30.39 4.15 -2.68
N LEU A 491 -30.59 5.38 -2.20
CA LEU A 491 -31.23 5.70 -0.93
C LEU A 491 -32.77 5.67 -1.00
N ILE A 492 -33.37 5.84 -2.18
CA ILE A 492 -34.83 5.92 -2.36
C ILE A 492 -35.41 4.70 -3.09
N ALA A 493 -34.60 3.97 -3.86
CA ALA A 493 -35.07 2.85 -4.68
C ALA A 493 -35.74 1.76 -3.85
N LYS A 494 -37.05 1.58 -4.01
CA LYS A 494 -37.76 0.40 -3.48
C LYS A 494 -37.02 -0.87 -3.93
N PRO A 495 -36.83 -1.88 -3.06
CA PRO A 495 -36.12 -3.10 -3.41
C PRO A 495 -36.78 -3.74 -4.64
N SER A 496 -36.09 -3.68 -5.79
CA SER A 496 -36.63 -4.21 -7.05
C SER A 496 -36.45 -5.74 -7.10
N LYS A 497 -37.47 -6.44 -7.59
CA LYS A 497 -37.52 -7.91 -7.69
C LYS A 497 -36.39 -8.54 -8.53
N SER A 498 -35.56 -7.76 -9.23
CA SER A 498 -34.44 -8.30 -10.04
C SER A 498 -33.12 -8.48 -9.25
N MET A 499 -33.01 -7.95 -8.03
CA MET A 499 -31.87 -8.21 -7.12
C MET A 499 -32.04 -9.51 -6.29
N SER A 500 -33.02 -10.36 -6.62
CA SER A 500 -33.39 -11.55 -5.85
C SER A 500 -32.41 -12.74 -5.95
N SER A 501 -31.30 -12.62 -6.69
CA SER A 501 -30.33 -13.72 -6.79
C SER A 501 -29.30 -13.72 -5.66
N SER A 502 -29.20 -12.67 -4.85
CA SER A 502 -28.26 -12.64 -3.73
C SER A 502 -29.00 -12.92 -2.43
N LYS A 503 -28.73 -14.07 -1.81
CA LYS A 503 -29.31 -14.53 -0.52
C LYS A 503 -29.16 -13.53 0.65
N VAL A 504 -28.50 -12.39 0.44
CA VAL A 504 -28.23 -11.30 1.39
C VAL A 504 -29.49 -10.49 1.74
N PHE A 505 -30.48 -10.40 0.85
CA PHE A 505 -31.73 -9.64 1.10
C PHE A 505 -32.90 -10.49 1.63
N GLU A 506 -32.81 -11.82 1.63
CA GLU A 506 -33.87 -12.68 2.18
C GLU A 506 -34.02 -12.53 3.70
N HIS A 507 -32.95 -12.16 4.42
CA HIS A 507 -33.04 -11.87 5.86
C HIS A 507 -33.64 -10.48 6.18
N TRP A 508 -33.91 -9.67 5.15
CA TRP A 508 -34.56 -8.35 5.26
C TRP A 508 -36.02 -8.39 4.83
N LYS A 509 -36.55 -9.57 4.49
CA LYS A 509 -37.90 -9.72 3.92
C LYS A 509 -39.00 -9.73 4.99
N ASP A 510 -38.64 -10.05 6.23
CA ASP A 510 -39.60 -10.19 7.35
C ASP A 510 -39.84 -8.89 8.14
N SER A 511 -39.08 -7.83 7.85
CA SER A 511 -39.36 -6.48 8.35
C SER A 511 -39.50 -5.59 7.13
N LYS A 512 -40.62 -4.87 6.97
CA LYS A 512 -40.82 -3.90 5.88
C LYS A 512 -40.23 -2.54 6.28
N PRO A 513 -39.02 -2.13 5.82
CA PRO A 513 -38.69 -0.73 5.64
C PRO A 513 -39.18 -0.28 4.26
N ASP A 514 -39.88 0.84 4.20
CA ASP A 514 -40.45 1.37 2.95
C ASP A 514 -39.39 2.06 2.04
N ALA A 515 -38.15 2.30 2.52
CA ALA A 515 -37.06 2.90 1.76
C ALA A 515 -35.62 2.40 2.11
N PRO A 516 -34.64 2.42 1.18
CA PRO A 516 -33.23 2.09 1.44
C PRO A 516 -32.49 3.04 2.38
N ALA A 517 -32.93 4.30 2.51
CA ALA A 517 -32.37 5.25 3.47
C ALA A 517 -32.52 4.72 4.91
N ASP A 518 -33.61 4.01 5.20
CA ASP A 518 -33.88 3.36 6.48
C ASP A 518 -32.93 2.18 6.75
N VAL A 519 -32.35 1.59 5.70
CA VAL A 519 -31.38 0.48 5.81
C VAL A 519 -30.07 0.99 6.40
N VAL A 520 -29.51 2.08 5.87
CA VAL A 520 -28.20 2.60 6.32
C VAL A 520 -28.34 3.36 7.63
N SER A 521 -29.36 4.23 7.76
CA SER A 521 -29.62 4.96 9.00
C SER A 521 -29.99 3.99 10.13
N GLY A 522 -30.90 3.04 9.86
CA GLY A 522 -31.32 2.01 10.80
C GLY A 522 -30.17 1.08 11.20
N LEU A 523 -29.33 0.66 10.26
CA LEU A 523 -28.13 -0.12 10.57
C LEU A 523 -27.18 0.64 11.49
N CYS A 524 -26.89 1.92 11.19
CA CYS A 524 -26.02 2.72 12.05
C CYS A 524 -26.61 2.88 13.46
N LEU A 525 -27.91 3.14 13.58
CA LEU A 525 -28.59 3.28 14.87
C LEU A 525 -28.53 1.98 15.70
N ARG A 526 -28.77 0.81 15.07
CA ARG A 526 -28.64 -0.51 15.72
C ARG A 526 -27.21 -0.78 16.20
N LEU A 527 -26.21 -0.39 15.42
CA LEU A 527 -24.80 -0.55 15.81
C LEU A 527 -24.41 0.35 16.98
N ILE A 528 -25.00 1.54 17.09
CA ILE A 528 -24.68 2.51 18.16
C ILE A 528 -25.27 2.06 19.50
N HIS A 529 -26.50 1.56 19.53
CA HIS A 529 -27.12 1.13 20.78
C HIS A 529 -28.12 -0.03 20.58
N PRO A 530 -27.94 -1.18 21.26
CA PRO A 530 -28.77 -2.38 21.04
C PRO A 530 -30.25 -2.13 21.39
N LYS A 531 -30.55 -1.39 22.46
CA LYS A 531 -31.94 -1.04 22.85
C LYS A 531 -32.72 -0.24 21.78
N VAL A 532 -32.06 0.31 20.77
CA VAL A 532 -32.74 1.01 19.66
C VAL A 532 -33.24 0.00 18.62
N ALA A 533 -32.62 -1.19 18.54
CA ALA A 533 -33.05 -2.29 17.68
C ALA A 533 -34.45 -2.81 18.08
N ASP A 534 -34.66 -3.03 19.39
CA ASP A 534 -35.92 -3.54 19.95
C ASP A 534 -37.11 -2.57 19.71
N LEU A 535 -36.83 -1.27 19.58
CA LEU A 535 -37.86 -0.22 19.53
C LEU A 535 -38.30 0.15 18.11
N ALA A 536 -37.44 -0.05 17.11
CA ALA A 536 -37.65 0.50 15.77
C ALA A 536 -38.43 -0.42 14.83
N TRP A 537 -38.46 -1.74 15.08
CA TRP A 537 -38.95 -2.71 14.09
C TRP A 537 -39.83 -3.84 14.66
N ASP A 538 -39.77 -4.13 15.97
CA ASP A 538 -40.57 -5.19 16.60
C ASP A 538 -41.88 -4.69 17.23
N ALA A 539 -42.20 -3.40 17.11
CA ALA A 539 -43.44 -2.83 17.64
C ALA A 539 -44.72 -3.30 16.90
N GLY A 540 -44.59 -4.13 15.85
CA GLY A 540 -45.68 -4.52 14.97
C GLY A 540 -46.38 -5.86 15.25
N THR A 541 -45.92 -6.71 16.17
CA THR A 541 -46.55 -8.03 16.40
C THR A 541 -46.59 -8.48 17.87
N ALA A 542 -46.52 -7.56 18.82
CA ALA A 542 -46.83 -7.88 20.21
C ALA A 542 -48.31 -7.58 20.48
N ASP A 543 -49.18 -8.55 20.13
CA ASP A 543 -50.50 -8.62 20.76
C ASP A 543 -50.29 -8.57 22.27
N SER A 544 -50.92 -7.57 22.88
CA SER A 544 -50.90 -7.31 24.31
C SER A 544 -51.42 -8.53 25.07
N ASN A 545 -50.51 -9.34 25.63
CA ASN A 545 -50.59 -10.05 26.92
C ASN A 545 -49.59 -11.23 26.94
N GLY A 546 -48.33 -10.94 27.27
CA GLY A 546 -47.34 -11.95 27.63
C GLY A 546 -46.13 -11.28 28.29
N PRO A 547 -45.51 -11.88 29.33
CA PRO A 547 -44.33 -11.30 29.95
C PRO A 547 -43.23 -11.22 28.89
N ALA A 548 -42.67 -10.03 28.71
CA ALA A 548 -41.58 -9.77 27.78
C ALA A 548 -40.46 -10.79 28.00
N ALA A 549 -40.36 -11.77 27.11
CA ALA A 549 -39.24 -12.69 27.09
C ALA A 549 -38.00 -11.83 26.81
N ALA A 550 -37.19 -11.60 27.83
CA ALA A 550 -35.94 -10.88 27.73
C ALA A 550 -35.09 -11.56 26.66
N SER A 551 -34.95 -10.90 25.50
CA SER A 551 -33.92 -11.26 24.53
C SER A 551 -32.57 -11.22 25.27
N PRO A 552 -31.66 -12.16 24.98
CA PRO A 552 -30.35 -12.18 25.62
C PRO A 552 -29.70 -10.82 25.35
N ARG A 553 -29.32 -10.10 26.42
CA ARG A 553 -28.62 -8.81 26.34
C ARG A 553 -27.40 -8.96 25.42
N GLU A 554 -27.53 -8.59 24.15
CA GLU A 554 -26.40 -8.57 23.23
C GLU A 554 -25.34 -7.64 23.83
N ALA A 555 -24.14 -8.16 24.04
CA ALA A 555 -23.03 -7.37 24.54
C ALA A 555 -22.82 -6.13 23.65
N PRO A 556 -22.47 -4.97 24.22
CA PRO A 556 -22.29 -3.75 23.46
C PRO A 556 -21.24 -3.95 22.35
N GLN A 557 -21.57 -3.47 21.14
CA GLN A 557 -20.68 -3.54 19.99
C GLN A 557 -19.36 -2.81 20.29
N PRO A 558 -18.23 -3.19 19.66
CA PRO A 558 -16.95 -2.53 19.90
C PRO A 558 -17.00 -1.02 19.64
N ASN A 559 -16.40 -0.22 20.53
CA ASN A 559 -16.48 1.25 20.47
C ASN A 559 -16.01 1.83 19.13
N ALA A 560 -14.99 1.24 18.50
CA ALA A 560 -14.52 1.67 17.17
C ALA A 560 -15.63 1.58 16.10
N LEU A 561 -16.49 0.56 16.17
CA LEU A 561 -17.62 0.38 15.27
C LEU A 561 -18.74 1.39 15.56
N ARG A 562 -19.04 1.62 16.85
CA ARG A 562 -20.03 2.59 17.32
C ARG A 562 -19.66 4.02 16.90
N VAL A 563 -18.41 4.45 17.14
CA VAL A 563 -17.87 5.76 16.71
C VAL A 563 -18.01 5.94 15.21
N GLN A 564 -17.66 4.92 14.43
CA GLN A 564 -17.72 5.02 12.97
C GLN A 564 -19.17 5.06 12.45
N ALA A 565 -20.11 4.39 13.10
CA ALA A 565 -21.53 4.51 12.81
C ALA A 565 -22.04 5.95 13.05
N ILE A 566 -21.64 6.58 14.16
CA ILE A 566 -21.98 8.00 14.44
C ILE A 566 -21.39 8.92 13.37
N SER A 567 -20.12 8.71 12.99
CA SER A 567 -19.47 9.46 11.92
C SER A 567 -20.19 9.31 10.57
N THR A 568 -20.70 8.12 10.27
CA THR A 568 -21.46 7.84 9.05
C THR A 568 -22.82 8.55 9.06
N LEU A 569 -23.53 8.55 10.20
CA LEU A 569 -24.76 9.33 10.37
C LEU A 569 -24.50 10.83 10.21
N ARG A 570 -23.38 11.35 10.74
CA ARG A 570 -23.02 12.76 10.58
C ARG A 570 -22.84 13.14 9.11
N ALA A 571 -22.16 12.30 8.33
CA ALA A 571 -22.02 12.51 6.88
C ALA A 571 -23.38 12.46 6.17
N PHE A 572 -24.26 11.54 6.58
CA PHE A 572 -25.62 11.43 6.07
C PHE A 572 -26.44 12.71 6.31
N VAL A 573 -26.40 13.25 7.54
CA VAL A 573 -27.08 14.49 7.92
C VAL A 573 -26.62 15.68 7.08
N ALA A 574 -25.32 15.77 6.78
CA ALA A 574 -24.77 16.93 6.09
C ALA A 574 -25.29 17.11 4.66
N VAL A 575 -25.65 16.02 3.97
CA VAL A 575 -25.99 16.04 2.53
C VAL A 575 -27.39 15.50 2.24
N TYR A 576 -27.87 14.50 3.01
CA TYR A 576 -29.09 13.74 2.75
C TYR A 576 -30.09 13.83 3.93
N TYR A 577 -30.15 14.99 4.59
CA TYR A 577 -31.01 15.24 5.76
C TYR A 577 -32.48 14.86 5.51
N ASP A 578 -33.03 15.16 4.33
CA ASP A 578 -34.43 14.87 4.00
C ASP A 578 -34.73 13.37 4.02
N CYS A 579 -33.76 12.54 3.63
CA CYS A 579 -33.88 11.07 3.70
C CYS A 579 -33.81 10.54 5.15
N LEU A 580 -33.22 11.31 6.09
CA LEU A 580 -33.12 10.94 7.50
C LEU A 580 -34.35 11.35 8.31
N ARG A 581 -35.15 12.29 7.78
CA ARG A 581 -36.30 12.88 8.47
C ARG A 581 -37.25 11.85 9.12
N PRO A 582 -37.60 10.72 8.46
CA PRO A 582 -38.47 9.71 9.06
C PRO A 582 -37.87 9.06 10.32
N SER A 583 -36.54 8.92 10.39
CA SER A 583 -35.83 8.28 11.49
C SER A 583 -35.39 9.24 12.62
N MET A 584 -35.79 10.52 12.58
CA MET A 584 -35.36 11.54 13.54
C MET A 584 -35.72 11.25 15.00
N HIS A 585 -36.83 10.56 15.22
CA HIS A 585 -37.28 10.13 16.55
C HIS A 585 -36.35 9.06 17.15
N LEU A 586 -35.89 8.09 16.33
CA LEU A 586 -34.91 7.08 16.73
C LEU A 586 -33.54 7.71 16.99
N LEU A 587 -33.15 8.68 16.15
CA LEU A 587 -31.91 9.42 16.31
C LEU A 587 -31.87 10.18 17.64
N LYS A 588 -32.96 10.90 17.97
CA LYS A 588 -33.13 11.57 19.27
C LYS A 588 -32.95 10.59 20.43
N ARG A 589 -33.63 9.45 20.39
CA ARG A 589 -33.54 8.44 21.45
C ARG A 589 -32.12 7.87 21.59
N THR A 590 -31.44 7.67 20.47
CA THR A 590 -30.06 7.19 20.43
C THR A 590 -29.10 8.20 21.07
N ILE A 591 -29.27 9.50 20.80
CA ILE A 591 -28.49 10.59 21.42
C ILE A 591 -28.69 10.59 22.94
N HIS A 592 -29.93 10.52 23.42
CA HIS A 592 -30.21 10.42 24.86
C HIS A 592 -29.49 9.23 25.51
N LEU A 593 -29.59 8.04 24.91
CA LEU A 593 -28.97 6.83 25.46
C LEU A 593 -27.44 6.91 25.47
N CYS A 594 -26.83 7.56 24.48
CA CYS A 594 -25.37 7.72 24.43
C CYS A 594 -24.84 8.79 25.40
N LEU A 595 -25.66 9.80 25.72
CA LEU A 595 -25.27 10.87 26.64
C LEU A 595 -25.62 10.58 28.11
N GLN A 596 -26.35 9.52 28.43
CA GLN A 596 -26.67 9.16 29.82
C GLN A 596 -25.41 9.16 30.72
N PRO A 597 -25.43 9.91 31.84
CA PRO A 597 -24.24 10.12 32.67
C PRO A 597 -23.76 8.85 33.37
N ASP A 598 -24.70 7.96 33.71
CA ASP A 598 -24.48 6.73 34.48
C ASP A 598 -23.73 5.62 33.70
N MET A 599 -23.56 5.77 32.38
CA MET A 599 -23.01 4.73 31.51
C MET A 599 -21.55 5.03 31.11
N GLU A 600 -20.60 4.54 31.92
CA GLU A 600 -19.14 4.65 31.67
C GLU A 600 -18.72 4.15 30.28
N GLU A 601 -19.37 3.10 29.77
CA GLU A 601 -19.10 2.51 28.44
C GLU A 601 -19.33 3.49 27.27
N ASN A 602 -20.16 4.52 27.46
CA ASN A 602 -20.52 5.48 26.42
C ASN A 602 -19.62 6.73 26.43
N LYS A 603 -18.77 6.93 27.45
CA LYS A 603 -17.79 8.04 27.49
C LYS A 603 -17.00 8.26 26.20
N PRO A 604 -16.43 7.23 25.53
CA PRO A 604 -15.68 7.44 24.29
C PRO A 604 -16.53 7.90 23.11
N LEU A 605 -17.87 7.78 23.19
CA LEU A 605 -18.78 8.19 22.12
C LEU A 605 -19.19 9.66 22.23
N ARG A 606 -19.15 10.25 23.44
CA ARG A 606 -19.73 11.57 23.73
C ARG A 606 -19.24 12.64 22.76
N THR A 607 -17.94 12.69 22.47
CA THR A 607 -17.36 13.67 21.53
C THR A 607 -17.97 13.57 20.12
N ASP A 608 -18.12 12.37 19.59
CA ASP A 608 -18.68 12.18 18.24
C ASP A 608 -20.19 12.37 18.22
N VAL A 609 -20.89 12.05 19.32
CA VAL A 609 -22.31 12.38 19.50
C VAL A 609 -22.52 13.89 19.49
N PHE A 610 -21.70 14.67 20.22
CA PHE A 610 -21.79 16.13 20.18
C PHE A 610 -21.54 16.70 18.78
N ARG A 611 -20.58 16.15 18.03
CA ARG A 611 -20.34 16.53 16.62
C ARG A 611 -21.51 16.19 15.70
N LEU A 612 -22.22 15.11 15.98
CA LEU A 612 -23.45 14.74 15.28
C LEU A 612 -24.58 15.71 15.62
N CYS A 613 -24.75 16.06 16.90
CA CYS A 613 -25.72 17.06 17.34
C CYS A 613 -25.48 18.43 16.69
N ASP A 614 -24.23 18.88 16.63
CA ASP A 614 -23.84 20.13 15.97
C ASP A 614 -24.24 20.15 14.47
N ALA A 615 -23.97 19.05 13.76
CA ALA A 615 -24.38 18.90 12.36
C ALA A 615 -25.91 18.90 12.18
N LEU A 616 -26.63 18.23 13.09
CA LEU A 616 -28.10 18.19 13.09
C LEU A 616 -28.72 19.54 13.39
N ILE A 617 -28.23 20.24 14.42
CA ILE A 617 -28.68 21.58 14.82
C ILE A 617 -28.48 22.54 13.65
N SER A 618 -27.30 22.52 13.03
CA SER A 618 -26.99 23.36 11.88
C SER A 618 -27.98 23.13 10.74
N LYS A 619 -28.30 21.86 10.41
CA LYS A 619 -29.22 21.52 9.31
C LYS A 619 -30.68 21.79 9.61
N VAL A 620 -31.13 21.51 10.84
CA VAL A 620 -32.48 21.86 11.30
C VAL A 620 -32.68 23.37 11.26
N PHE A 621 -31.67 24.15 11.67
CA PHE A 621 -31.70 25.60 11.62
C PHE A 621 -31.73 26.13 10.19
N GLU A 622 -30.91 25.57 9.29
CA GLU A 622 -30.91 25.91 7.86
C GLU A 622 -32.27 25.61 7.19
N SER A 623 -32.90 24.47 7.54
CA SER A 623 -34.25 24.11 7.10
C SER A 623 -35.31 25.08 7.65
N LEU A 624 -35.23 25.46 8.92
CA LEU A 624 -36.13 26.44 9.54
C LEU A 624 -36.02 27.81 8.86
N ILE A 625 -34.81 28.28 8.57
CA ILE A 625 -34.59 29.53 7.84
C ILE A 625 -35.18 29.45 6.44
N THR A 626 -35.00 28.32 5.74
CA THR A 626 -35.54 28.12 4.39
C THR A 626 -37.08 28.13 4.40
N ASP A 627 -37.69 27.46 5.38
CA ASP A 627 -39.14 27.44 5.59
C ASP A 627 -39.70 28.81 6.02
N LEU A 628 -38.91 29.66 6.68
CA LEU A 628 -39.30 31.03 7.03
C LEU A 628 -39.16 31.99 5.85
N HIS A 629 -38.11 31.84 5.03
CA HIS A 629 -37.93 32.65 3.82
C HIS A 629 -38.98 32.33 2.74
N SER A 630 -39.43 31.07 2.63
CA SER A 630 -40.52 30.71 1.71
C SER A 630 -41.88 31.31 2.12
N ARG A 631 -42.02 31.76 3.38
CA ARG A 631 -43.21 32.45 3.90
C ARG A 631 -43.18 33.98 3.71
N LEU A 632 -42.04 34.57 3.35
CA LEU A 632 -41.92 36.01 3.09
C LEU A 632 -42.38 36.32 1.66
N PRO A 633 -43.31 37.26 1.45
CA PRO A 633 -43.72 37.64 0.10
C PRO A 633 -42.53 38.27 -0.65
N ALA A 634 -42.34 37.89 -1.92
CA ALA A 634 -41.37 38.53 -2.81
C ALA A 634 -41.62 40.05 -2.84
N PRO A 635 -40.58 40.90 -3.03
CA PRO A 635 -40.77 42.34 -3.09
C PRO A 635 -41.50 42.68 -4.39
N GLN A 636 -42.83 42.66 -4.35
CA GLN A 636 -43.66 43.21 -5.42
C GLN A 636 -43.69 44.72 -5.24
N GLY A 637 -43.24 45.42 -6.28
CA GLY A 637 -43.50 46.84 -6.44
C GLY A 637 -44.99 47.10 -6.29
N VAL A 638 -45.27 48.22 -5.61
CA VAL A 638 -46.59 48.78 -5.34
C VAL A 638 -47.53 48.63 -6.54
N GLU A 639 -48.63 47.92 -6.37
CA GLU A 639 -49.92 48.27 -6.98
C GLU A 639 -51.07 47.78 -6.08
N LEU A 640 -51.88 48.73 -5.62
CA LEU A 640 -53.09 48.51 -4.83
C LEU A 640 -54.16 47.86 -5.70
N SER A 641 -54.62 46.67 -5.34
CA SER A 641 -55.99 46.24 -5.68
C SER A 641 -56.53 45.26 -4.66
N SER A 642 -57.60 45.70 -4.00
CA SER A 642 -58.43 44.95 -3.07
C SER A 642 -59.12 43.78 -3.76
N LYS A 643 -58.89 42.56 -3.25
CA LYS A 643 -59.91 41.52 -3.06
C LYS A 643 -59.35 40.44 -2.16
N GLY A 644 -60.07 40.15 -1.09
CA GLY A 644 -59.71 39.11 -0.15
C GLY A 644 -59.83 37.74 -0.80
N ASP A 645 -58.72 37.01 -0.77
CA ASP A 645 -58.71 35.56 -0.88
C ASP A 645 -57.90 35.05 0.31
N ASP A 646 -58.55 34.27 1.17
CA ASP A 646 -57.92 33.51 2.24
C ASP A 646 -56.84 32.60 1.64
N VAL A 647 -55.58 32.95 1.85
CA VAL A 647 -54.45 32.07 1.58
C VAL A 647 -54.52 30.92 2.58
N LYS A 648 -55.20 29.84 2.20
CA LYS A 648 -55.10 28.54 2.89
C LYS A 648 -53.65 28.06 2.80
N LEU A 649 -52.85 28.38 3.81
CA LEU A 649 -51.55 27.77 4.04
C LEU A 649 -51.72 26.25 4.19
N SER A 650 -50.89 25.49 3.49
CA SER A 650 -50.81 24.03 3.58
C SER A 650 -50.56 23.60 5.04
N SER A 651 -51.50 22.85 5.64
CA SER A 651 -51.43 22.36 7.03
C SER A 651 -50.21 21.49 7.31
N ASP A 652 -49.61 20.88 6.28
CA ASP A 652 -48.42 20.04 6.38
C ASP A 652 -47.14 20.84 6.63
N CYS A 653 -47.09 22.11 6.21
CA CYS A 653 -45.94 22.97 6.43
C CYS A 653 -45.85 23.46 7.90
N ASP A 654 -46.99 23.70 8.54
CA ASP A 654 -47.04 24.12 9.94
C ASP A 654 -46.78 22.97 10.93
N SER A 655 -47.13 21.72 10.57
CA SER A 655 -46.79 20.54 11.37
C SER A 655 -45.28 20.21 11.31
N SER A 656 -44.68 20.35 10.13
CA SER A 656 -43.24 20.23 9.87
C SER A 656 -42.41 21.23 10.69
N LEU A 657 -42.82 22.50 10.71
CA LEU A 657 -42.10 23.54 11.45
C LEU A 657 -42.17 23.32 12.97
N LYS A 658 -43.36 22.98 13.50
CA LYS A 658 -43.57 22.70 14.93
C LYS A 658 -42.75 21.50 15.41
N THR A 659 -42.68 20.44 14.60
CA THR A 659 -41.90 19.23 14.92
C THR A 659 -40.39 19.51 14.90
N ASN A 660 -39.90 20.29 13.95
CA ASN A 660 -38.49 20.71 13.90
C ASN A 660 -38.09 21.57 15.11
N VAL A 661 -38.93 22.53 15.51
CA VAL A 661 -38.67 23.40 16.68
C VAL A 661 -38.67 22.60 17.98
N ALA A 662 -39.66 21.72 18.19
CA ALA A 662 -39.72 20.86 19.39
C ALA A 662 -38.52 19.90 19.47
N TRP A 663 -38.08 19.37 18.33
CA TRP A 663 -36.88 18.54 18.29
C TRP A 663 -35.63 19.33 18.66
N TRP A 664 -35.49 20.55 18.14
CA TRP A 664 -34.37 21.45 18.40
C TRP A 664 -34.26 21.83 19.87
N THR A 665 -35.37 22.22 20.51
CA THR A 665 -35.39 22.58 21.94
C THR A 665 -34.99 21.42 22.83
N ASP A 666 -35.51 20.22 22.54
CA ASP A 666 -35.25 19.05 23.38
C ASP A 666 -33.80 18.59 23.29
N ILE A 667 -33.19 18.65 22.10
CA ILE A 667 -31.77 18.26 21.94
C ILE A 667 -30.84 19.28 22.59
N ILE A 668 -31.14 20.57 22.52
CA ILE A 668 -30.35 21.60 23.20
C ILE A 668 -30.43 21.40 24.72
N ALA A 669 -31.61 21.11 25.27
CA ALA A 669 -31.76 20.80 26.69
C ALA A 669 -30.86 19.62 27.10
N VAL A 670 -30.87 18.53 26.33
CA VAL A 670 -30.00 17.37 26.58
C VAL A 670 -28.52 17.71 26.54
N ILE A 671 -28.09 18.53 25.58
CA ILE A 671 -26.68 18.94 25.48
C ILE A 671 -26.30 19.80 26.69
N LEU A 672 -27.14 20.76 27.07
CA LEU A 672 -26.90 21.63 28.22
C LEU A 672 -26.80 20.83 29.52
N ASP A 673 -27.73 19.91 29.76
CA ASP A 673 -27.75 19.06 30.96
C ASP A 673 -26.50 18.17 31.08
N ASN A 674 -25.91 17.73 29.97
CA ASN A 674 -24.74 16.87 29.97
C ASN A 674 -23.40 17.63 29.88
N THR A 675 -23.40 18.87 29.38
CA THR A 675 -22.19 19.72 29.33
C THR A 675 -21.88 20.37 30.67
N THR A 676 -22.91 20.69 31.46
CA THR A 676 -22.74 21.18 32.85
C THR A 676 -22.06 20.14 33.74
N GLU A 677 -22.40 18.86 33.62
CA GLU A 677 -21.69 17.79 34.34
C GLU A 677 -20.24 17.58 33.89
N ILE A 678 -19.93 17.75 32.60
CA ILE A 678 -18.56 17.60 32.06
C ILE A 678 -17.66 18.77 32.48
N ILE A 679 -18.22 19.98 32.65
CA ILE A 679 -17.47 21.17 33.09
C ILE A 679 -17.26 21.16 34.62
N MET A 680 -18.08 20.42 35.38
CA MET A 680 -17.94 20.28 36.83
C MET A 680 -17.09 19.08 37.29
N MET A 681 -16.60 18.25 36.36
CA MET A 681 -15.55 17.22 36.58
C MET A 681 -14.19 17.74 36.10
#